data_AF-A0A369MYC5-F1
#
_entry.id   AF-A0A369MYC5-F1
#
_cell.length_a   1.000
_cell.length_b   1.000
_cell.length_c   1.000
_cell.angle_alpha   90.00
_cell.angle_beta   90.00
_cell.angle_gamma   90.00
#
_symmetry.space_group_name_H-M   'P 1'
#
loop_
_entity.id
_entity.type
_entity.pdbx_description
1 polymer ?
#
loop_
_entity_poly.entity_id
_entity_poly.type
_entity_poly.pdbx_seq_one_letter_code
_entity_poly.pdbx_strand_id
1 'polypeptide(L)'
;MSDMNLRPEGASERARYVLAFDTANEIIAIGLGVLHASSRMIELTASVEAEARRASNTQLLPRIDAALAEHGVAREDIACVAVGRGPGSFTGVRIAMATAKGIASALEVPLVGVSSLDAVAWNAWAAGERGPLSVVADAMRKEVYPVRYLLNDTGIERLEADRVVKAEDAARELAAEGDPAEEDASSQVSARLLVGDALKKYGELFAGCGVALPAELWTPTGRGLLLALQAAWRAGEADPLDARRHDPAFALPVYTRLSDAEENERIRLAKNDPKNLATGVQDVAKRADQRATMHDTAILNARPDEHGITYKPLDAAHAGAVATLESLVMGSDAWNEALVADELPRADRVWWAAYEGEALAGYAGGWIVDGQVQILKVGVDPAMRRRGIARELLAHVAADARDLGASRCSLEVRAGNVGAQELYSALGFRSLGVRPRYYSDGEDAVIMEGPLPLARHDVAGMELVVGAASDDARSLRDEVQTDVSRETSERRPLILAIESSCDETAAAIVDGNGTLIADVVASQIDFHARFGGVVPEIASRKHIEAICGVCDECFDVAASALGIERLTWRDLDSIAVTYAPGLVGALVVGVAFAKGAAWAAGLPFIGVNHLEGHLYANKIGAPDFQPPAVVSLVSGGNTLLVHMKGWGDYETLGATIDDAVGEAFDKVAKALGLGYPGGPVISREAAKGDPNAIPFPRAMMHSGDLRFSLSGLKTAVVTYINNERAAGRELNVPNICASFQQAVVDVQVKKAEMALEQTGARTFCLGGGVAANPALRDAYEQLCERLHVRLTLPPLSACGDNAGMIALVALDRHNQGKFFTLEADAQAHANLDEPY
;
A
#
# COMPACT_ATOMS: atom_id res chain seq x y z
N MET A 1 7.45 -58.66 -9.03
CA MET A 1 6.13 -59.10 -9.52
C MET A 1 5.12 -58.38 -8.66
N SER A 2 4.90 -57.10 -8.98
CA SER A 2 3.85 -56.58 -9.87
C SER A 2 2.56 -56.37 -9.09
N ASP A 3 2.34 -55.13 -8.66
CA ASP A 3 1.03 -54.52 -8.81
C ASP A 3 1.24 -53.04 -9.13
N MET A 4 1.24 -52.78 -10.43
CA MET A 4 1.01 -51.47 -11.02
C MET A 4 -0.42 -51.08 -10.68
N ASN A 5 -0.61 -50.05 -9.84
CA ASN A 5 -1.86 -49.30 -9.85
C ASN A 5 -1.91 -48.48 -11.15
N LEU A 6 -2.41 -49.16 -12.19
CA LEU A 6 -2.93 -48.54 -13.40
C LEU A 6 -4.08 -47.61 -12.99
N ARG A 7 -3.80 -46.30 -12.98
CA ARG A 7 -4.86 -45.30 -13.15
C ARG A 7 -5.59 -45.66 -14.47
N PRO A 8 -6.93 -45.61 -14.52
CA PRO A 8 -7.66 -45.95 -15.73
C PRO A 8 -7.19 -45.05 -16.88
N GLU A 9 -6.60 -45.67 -17.91
CA GLU A 9 -6.33 -45.04 -19.20
C GLU A 9 -7.68 -44.56 -19.78
N GLY A 10 -7.89 -43.24 -19.83
CA GLY A 10 -9.07 -42.65 -20.46
C GLY A 10 -9.68 -41.41 -19.80
N ALA A 11 -9.22 -40.99 -18.62
CA ALA A 11 -9.57 -39.65 -18.13
C ALA A 11 -8.70 -38.63 -18.89
N SER A 12 -9.28 -37.93 -19.86
CA SER A 12 -8.66 -36.75 -20.49
C SER A 12 -8.09 -35.86 -19.40
N GLU A 13 -6.78 -35.60 -19.44
CA GLU A 13 -6.17 -34.60 -18.57
C GLU A 13 -6.93 -33.28 -18.81
N ARG A 14 -7.52 -32.73 -17.74
CA ARG A 14 -8.38 -31.55 -17.84
C ARG A 14 -7.52 -30.39 -18.35
N ALA A 15 -7.94 -29.74 -19.43
CA ALA A 15 -7.15 -28.68 -20.05
C ALA A 15 -6.93 -27.54 -19.05
N ARG A 16 -5.67 -27.08 -18.92
CA ARG A 16 -5.28 -25.98 -18.04
C ARG A 16 -5.22 -24.70 -18.83
N TYR A 17 -5.87 -23.65 -18.35
CA TYR A 17 -5.94 -22.37 -19.04
C TYR A 17 -5.12 -21.27 -18.35
N VAL A 18 -4.60 -20.36 -19.15
CA VAL A 18 -4.12 -19.05 -18.70
C VAL A 18 -5.21 -18.03 -18.99
N LEU A 19 -5.58 -17.26 -17.97
CA LEU A 19 -6.36 -16.04 -18.12
C LEU A 19 -5.41 -14.85 -18.10
N ALA A 20 -5.28 -14.14 -19.22
CA ALA A 20 -4.47 -12.95 -19.34
C ALA A 20 -5.33 -11.70 -19.49
N PHE A 21 -5.01 -10.58 -18.83
CA PHE A 21 -5.68 -9.32 -19.12
C PHE A 21 -4.87 -8.07 -18.77
N ASP A 22 -5.24 -6.95 -19.39
CA ASP A 22 -4.61 -5.64 -19.24
C ASP A 22 -5.67 -4.54 -19.36
N THR A 23 -5.55 -3.52 -18.50
CA THR A 23 -6.40 -2.31 -18.54
C THR A 23 -5.58 -1.02 -18.43
N ALA A 24 -4.31 -1.05 -18.79
CA ALA A 24 -3.33 0.02 -18.66
C ALA A 24 -3.61 1.20 -19.61
N ASN A 25 -4.46 1.05 -20.62
CA ASN A 25 -4.91 2.14 -21.48
C ASN A 25 -6.44 2.16 -21.62
N GLU A 26 -6.97 2.81 -22.66
CA GLU A 26 -8.42 2.92 -22.88
C GLU A 26 -9.07 1.61 -23.39
N ILE A 27 -8.29 0.54 -23.55
CA ILE A 27 -8.73 -0.79 -23.99
C ILE A 27 -8.60 -1.78 -22.84
N ILE A 28 -9.65 -2.57 -22.62
CA ILE A 28 -9.57 -3.84 -21.90
C ILE A 28 -9.11 -4.89 -22.89
N ALA A 29 -7.98 -5.54 -22.62
CA ALA A 29 -7.51 -6.70 -23.35
C ALA A 29 -7.69 -7.95 -22.48
N ILE A 30 -8.27 -9.01 -23.03
CA ILE A 30 -8.46 -10.31 -22.35
C ILE A 30 -8.00 -11.43 -23.28
N GLY A 31 -7.14 -12.32 -22.78
CA GLY A 31 -6.65 -13.50 -23.48
C GLY A 31 -6.99 -14.77 -22.71
N LEU A 32 -7.45 -15.79 -23.43
CA LEU A 32 -7.57 -17.16 -22.92
C LEU A 32 -6.64 -18.05 -23.73
N GLY A 33 -5.85 -18.89 -23.07
CA GLY A 33 -4.99 -19.85 -23.78
C GLY A 33 -4.78 -21.16 -23.03
N VAL A 34 -4.69 -22.26 -23.78
CA VAL A 34 -4.40 -23.59 -23.24
C VAL A 34 -2.91 -23.72 -22.97
N LEU A 35 -2.56 -24.10 -21.74
CA LEU A 35 -1.20 -24.26 -21.27
C LEU A 35 -0.70 -25.69 -21.54
N HIS A 36 0.36 -25.80 -22.33
CA HIS A 36 1.03 -27.06 -22.67
C HIS A 36 2.38 -27.15 -21.95
N ALA A 37 2.41 -27.79 -20.78
CA ALA A 37 3.57 -27.83 -19.87
C ALA A 37 4.83 -28.44 -20.51
N SER A 38 4.67 -29.51 -21.29
CA SER A 38 5.80 -30.24 -21.90
C SER A 38 6.56 -29.43 -22.96
N SER A 39 5.85 -28.56 -23.69
CA SER A 39 6.42 -27.75 -24.77
C SER A 39 6.63 -26.28 -24.39
N ARG A 40 6.25 -25.89 -23.17
CA ARG A 40 6.21 -24.49 -22.71
C ARG A 40 5.52 -23.58 -23.73
N MET A 41 4.34 -24.01 -24.14
CA MET A 41 3.48 -23.34 -25.13
C MET A 41 2.17 -22.91 -24.47
N ILE A 42 1.65 -21.79 -24.93
CA ILE A 42 0.31 -21.29 -24.61
C ILE A 42 -0.42 -21.15 -25.94
N GLU A 43 -1.37 -22.04 -26.20
CA GLU A 43 -2.17 -22.04 -27.41
C GLU A 43 -3.37 -21.10 -27.24
N LEU A 44 -3.47 -20.07 -28.09
CA LEU A 44 -4.56 -19.10 -28.01
C LEU A 44 -5.92 -19.76 -28.21
N THR A 45 -6.81 -19.58 -27.25
CA THR A 45 -8.23 -19.93 -27.32
C THR A 45 -9.07 -18.72 -27.72
N ALA A 46 -8.87 -17.58 -27.06
CA ALA A 46 -9.62 -16.35 -27.32
C ALA A 46 -8.77 -15.09 -27.08
N SER A 47 -9.04 -14.03 -27.84
CA SER A 47 -8.54 -12.68 -27.60
C SER A 47 -9.73 -11.73 -27.73
N VAL A 48 -9.98 -10.93 -26.70
CA VAL A 48 -11.11 -9.99 -26.64
C VAL A 48 -10.57 -8.62 -26.27
N GLU A 49 -10.80 -7.65 -27.15
CA GLU A 49 -10.42 -6.26 -26.97
C GLU A 49 -11.66 -5.39 -26.96
N ALA A 50 -11.78 -4.52 -25.95
CA ALA A 50 -12.93 -3.63 -25.83
C ALA A 50 -12.55 -2.26 -25.30
N GLU A 51 -13.08 -1.22 -25.92
CA GLU A 51 -12.90 0.15 -25.43
C GLU A 51 -13.66 0.37 -24.12
N ALA A 52 -12.95 0.86 -23.11
CA ALA A 52 -13.45 1.04 -21.74
C ALA A 52 -12.92 2.34 -21.13
N ARG A 53 -13.33 3.48 -21.71
CA ARG A 53 -12.94 4.82 -21.24
C ARG A 53 -13.41 5.05 -19.79
N ARG A 54 -12.51 4.86 -18.83
CA ARG A 54 -12.79 4.96 -17.38
C ARG A 54 -13.89 4.01 -16.88
N ALA A 55 -14.10 2.90 -17.59
CA ALA A 55 -15.11 1.91 -17.26
C ALA A 55 -14.50 0.51 -17.05
N SER A 56 -13.17 0.41 -16.97
CA SER A 56 -12.48 -0.87 -16.83
C SER A 56 -12.90 -1.62 -15.57
N ASN A 57 -13.11 -0.92 -14.45
CA ASN A 57 -13.52 -1.54 -13.19
C ASN A 57 -14.89 -2.22 -13.29
N THR A 58 -15.84 -1.65 -14.05
CA THR A 58 -17.19 -2.18 -14.18
C THR A 58 -17.35 -3.21 -15.30
N GLN A 59 -16.47 -3.17 -16.31
CA GLN A 59 -16.58 -4.02 -17.51
C GLN A 59 -15.63 -5.21 -17.55
N LEU A 60 -14.50 -5.20 -16.81
CA LEU A 60 -13.47 -6.24 -16.93
C LEU A 60 -14.00 -7.63 -16.59
N LEU A 61 -14.57 -7.82 -15.40
CA LEU A 61 -15.07 -9.13 -14.95
C LEU A 61 -16.26 -9.64 -15.78
N PRO A 62 -17.29 -8.83 -16.10
CA PRO A 62 -18.35 -9.27 -17.00
C PRO A 62 -17.83 -9.77 -18.37
N ARG A 63 -16.78 -9.14 -18.90
CA ARG A 63 -16.16 -9.55 -20.16
C ARG A 63 -15.33 -10.83 -20.02
N ILE A 64 -14.62 -11.01 -18.90
CA ILE A 64 -13.92 -12.26 -18.59
C ILE A 64 -14.94 -13.41 -18.51
N ASP A 65 -16.03 -13.21 -17.77
CA ASP A 65 -17.08 -14.22 -17.59
C ASP A 65 -17.72 -14.61 -18.94
N ALA A 66 -18.02 -13.61 -19.79
CA ALA A 66 -18.51 -13.84 -21.14
C ALA A 66 -17.51 -14.62 -22.01
N ALA A 67 -16.22 -14.26 -21.97
CA ALA A 67 -15.19 -14.94 -22.75
C ALA A 67 -15.01 -16.41 -22.34
N LEU A 68 -15.04 -16.71 -21.04
CA LEU A 68 -15.00 -18.08 -20.53
C LEU A 68 -16.24 -18.88 -20.93
N ALA A 69 -17.42 -18.30 -20.77
CA ALA A 69 -18.70 -18.94 -21.10
C ALA A 69 -18.80 -19.27 -22.60
N GLU A 70 -18.37 -18.37 -23.48
CA GLU A 70 -18.35 -18.58 -24.93
C GLU A 70 -17.47 -19.77 -25.34
N HIS A 71 -16.38 -20.02 -24.60
CA HIS A 71 -15.41 -21.08 -24.89
C HIS A 71 -15.57 -22.32 -24.00
N GLY A 72 -16.60 -22.36 -23.15
CA GLY A 72 -16.86 -23.49 -22.25
C GLY A 72 -15.76 -23.74 -21.22
N VAL A 73 -15.02 -22.70 -20.81
CA VAL A 73 -13.94 -22.80 -19.84
C VAL A 73 -14.50 -22.55 -18.44
N ALA A 74 -14.31 -23.50 -17.52
CA ALA A 74 -14.70 -23.30 -16.13
C ALA A 74 -13.66 -22.47 -15.37
N ARG A 75 -14.06 -21.74 -14.33
CA ARG A 75 -13.13 -20.91 -13.54
C ARG A 75 -12.05 -21.76 -12.87
N GLU A 76 -12.39 -22.99 -12.49
CA GLU A 76 -11.48 -23.96 -11.88
C GLU A 76 -10.45 -24.53 -12.86
N ASP A 77 -10.66 -24.35 -14.18
CA ASP A 77 -9.72 -24.77 -15.21
C ASP A 77 -8.63 -23.71 -15.48
N ILE A 78 -8.76 -22.52 -14.89
CA ILE A 78 -7.70 -21.50 -14.90
C ILE A 78 -6.58 -21.97 -13.98
N ALA A 79 -5.39 -22.18 -14.54
CA ALA A 79 -4.20 -22.63 -13.83
C ALA A 79 -3.18 -21.51 -13.57
N CYS A 80 -3.34 -20.35 -14.20
CA CYS A 80 -2.48 -19.17 -14.04
C CYS A 80 -3.24 -17.92 -14.47
N VAL A 81 -3.01 -16.81 -13.76
CA VAL A 81 -3.41 -15.48 -14.19
C VAL A 81 -2.18 -14.72 -14.69
N ALA A 82 -2.28 -14.10 -15.86
CA ALA A 82 -1.30 -13.15 -16.36
C ALA A 82 -1.90 -11.75 -16.40
N VAL A 83 -1.13 -10.76 -15.95
CA VAL A 83 -1.63 -9.39 -15.89
C VAL A 83 -0.65 -8.41 -16.51
N GLY A 84 -1.18 -7.47 -17.28
CA GLY A 84 -0.43 -6.31 -17.73
C GLY A 84 -0.01 -5.45 -16.53
N ARG A 85 1.28 -5.45 -16.20
CA ARG A 85 1.81 -4.68 -15.06
C ARG A 85 2.12 -3.22 -15.41
N GLY A 86 1.84 -2.80 -16.64
CA GLY A 86 2.20 -1.47 -17.17
C GLY A 86 3.52 -1.47 -17.93
N PRO A 87 4.08 -0.26 -18.21
CA PRO A 87 3.55 1.05 -17.83
C PRO A 87 2.23 1.44 -18.55
N GLY A 88 1.50 2.41 -17.99
CA GLY A 88 0.27 2.95 -18.54
C GLY A 88 -0.46 3.89 -17.56
N SER A 89 -1.77 4.09 -17.78
CA SER A 89 -2.66 4.80 -16.85
C SER A 89 -2.61 4.20 -15.45
N PHE A 90 -2.30 5.01 -14.44
CA PHE A 90 -2.19 4.54 -13.05
C PHE A 90 -3.47 3.85 -12.55
N THR A 91 -4.63 4.44 -12.83
CA THR A 91 -5.93 3.84 -12.50
C THR A 91 -6.11 2.51 -13.24
N GLY A 92 -5.75 2.50 -14.52
CA GLY A 92 -5.86 1.32 -15.37
C GLY A 92 -5.03 0.14 -14.89
N VAL A 93 -3.74 0.37 -14.62
CA VAL A 93 -2.84 -0.68 -14.14
C VAL A 93 -3.25 -1.18 -12.74
N ARG A 94 -3.75 -0.30 -11.87
CA ARG A 94 -4.27 -0.69 -10.55
C ARG A 94 -5.48 -1.60 -10.63
N ILE A 95 -6.45 -1.27 -11.49
CA ILE A 95 -7.65 -2.10 -11.68
C ILE A 95 -7.25 -3.49 -12.14
N ALA A 96 -6.38 -3.60 -13.16
CA ALA A 96 -5.89 -4.87 -13.65
C ALA A 96 -5.18 -5.66 -12.55
N MET A 97 -4.18 -5.06 -11.89
CA MET A 97 -3.39 -5.74 -10.86
C MET A 97 -4.23 -6.17 -9.66
N ALA A 98 -5.09 -5.30 -9.13
CA ALA A 98 -5.96 -5.63 -8.00
C ALA A 98 -6.93 -6.77 -8.34
N THR A 99 -7.59 -6.69 -9.51
CA THR A 99 -8.50 -7.74 -9.97
C THR A 99 -7.75 -9.07 -10.13
N ALA A 100 -6.54 -9.04 -10.71
CA ALA A 100 -5.72 -10.22 -10.92
C ALA A 100 -5.26 -10.85 -9.61
N LYS A 101 -4.85 -10.02 -8.63
CA LYS A 101 -4.54 -10.46 -7.26
C LYS A 101 -5.74 -11.15 -6.62
N GLY A 102 -6.94 -10.56 -6.71
CA GLY A 102 -8.17 -11.16 -6.17
C GLY A 102 -8.50 -12.51 -6.81
N ILE A 103 -8.48 -12.58 -8.15
CA ILE A 103 -8.73 -13.84 -8.89
C ILE A 103 -7.70 -14.90 -8.51
N ALA A 104 -6.41 -14.57 -8.59
CA ALA A 104 -5.33 -15.53 -8.37
C ALA A 104 -5.27 -16.03 -6.93
N SER A 105 -5.53 -15.15 -5.95
CA SER A 105 -5.59 -15.53 -4.53
C SER A 105 -6.75 -16.49 -4.26
N ALA A 106 -7.94 -16.20 -4.80
CA ALA A 106 -9.13 -17.03 -4.58
C ALA A 106 -9.12 -18.37 -5.34
N LEU A 107 -8.49 -18.42 -6.52
CA LEU A 107 -8.26 -19.67 -7.25
C LEU A 107 -7.05 -20.45 -6.72
N GLU A 108 -6.20 -19.82 -5.89
CA GLU A 108 -4.92 -20.35 -5.42
C GLU A 108 -3.95 -20.71 -6.58
N VAL A 109 -3.85 -19.82 -7.56
CA VAL A 109 -3.02 -20.00 -8.76
C VAL A 109 -1.92 -18.93 -8.89
N PRO A 110 -0.84 -19.21 -9.63
CA PRO A 110 0.20 -18.24 -9.94
C PRO A 110 -0.33 -16.95 -10.58
N LEU A 111 0.23 -15.80 -10.19
CA LEU A 111 0.00 -14.49 -10.82
C LEU A 111 1.29 -13.96 -11.44
N VAL A 112 1.33 -13.89 -12.78
CA VAL A 112 2.51 -13.40 -13.52
C VAL A 112 2.25 -12.02 -14.12
N GLY A 113 3.09 -11.05 -13.77
CA GLY A 113 3.07 -9.72 -14.39
C GLY A 113 3.86 -9.70 -15.71
N VAL A 114 3.23 -9.25 -16.80
CA VAL A 114 3.87 -9.05 -18.12
C VAL A 114 3.84 -7.56 -18.51
N SER A 115 4.83 -7.08 -19.27
CA SER A 115 4.84 -5.68 -19.70
C SER A 115 3.75 -5.42 -20.73
N SER A 116 2.99 -4.34 -20.51
CA SER A 116 1.98 -3.88 -21.46
C SER A 116 2.62 -3.47 -22.80
N LEU A 117 3.85 -2.96 -22.77
CA LEU A 117 4.59 -2.58 -23.99
C LEU A 117 5.11 -3.79 -24.76
N ASP A 118 5.57 -4.83 -24.06
CA ASP A 118 5.96 -6.09 -24.70
C ASP A 118 4.76 -6.73 -25.39
N ALA A 119 3.58 -6.68 -24.77
CA ALA A 119 2.34 -7.18 -25.39
C ALA A 119 2.01 -6.45 -26.71
N VAL A 120 2.25 -5.13 -26.79
CA VAL A 120 2.10 -4.36 -28.03
C VAL A 120 3.12 -4.80 -29.08
N ALA A 121 4.39 -5.02 -28.70
CA ALA A 121 5.41 -5.52 -29.62
C ALA A 121 5.09 -6.94 -30.13
N TRP A 122 4.56 -7.82 -29.27
CA TRP A 122 4.09 -9.16 -29.65
C TRP A 122 2.93 -9.13 -30.63
N ASN A 123 2.07 -8.10 -30.62
CA ASN A 123 1.03 -7.94 -31.62
C ASN A 123 1.63 -7.73 -33.02
N ALA A 124 2.60 -6.85 -33.14
CA ALA A 124 3.29 -6.59 -34.40
C ALA A 124 4.00 -7.86 -34.90
N TRP A 125 4.71 -8.56 -34.01
CA TRP A 125 5.35 -9.83 -34.35
C TRP A 125 4.35 -10.89 -34.85
N ALA A 126 3.19 -11.01 -34.18
CA ALA A 126 2.11 -11.93 -34.54
C ALA A 126 1.41 -11.55 -35.85
N ALA A 127 1.43 -10.27 -36.24
CA ALA A 127 0.96 -9.78 -37.53
C ALA A 127 1.94 -10.08 -38.69
N GLY A 128 3.12 -10.65 -38.39
CA GLY A 128 4.13 -11.02 -39.38
C GLY A 128 5.23 -9.96 -39.57
N GLU A 129 5.23 -8.90 -38.77
CA GLU A 129 6.22 -7.82 -38.87
C GLU A 129 7.59 -8.25 -38.34
N ARG A 130 8.65 -7.78 -38.98
CA ARG A 130 10.05 -8.10 -38.66
C ARG A 130 10.92 -6.85 -38.81
N GLY A 131 12.06 -6.83 -38.12
CA GLY A 131 12.99 -5.71 -38.12
C GLY A 131 12.83 -4.78 -36.90
N PRO A 132 13.41 -3.57 -36.94
CA PRO A 132 13.37 -2.63 -35.83
C PRO A 132 11.95 -2.11 -35.59
N LEU A 133 11.49 -2.13 -34.33
CA LEU A 133 10.20 -1.61 -33.91
C LEU A 133 10.38 -0.62 -32.76
N SER A 134 9.60 0.45 -32.75
CA SER A 134 9.43 1.30 -31.56
C SER A 134 7.97 1.31 -31.12
N VAL A 135 7.74 0.91 -29.88
CA VAL A 135 6.47 1.13 -29.19
C VAL A 135 6.52 2.52 -28.58
N VAL A 136 5.53 3.35 -28.87
CA VAL A 136 5.36 4.71 -28.36
C VAL A 136 3.98 4.79 -27.70
N ALA A 137 3.90 4.43 -26.43
CA ALA A 137 2.64 4.44 -25.68
C ALA A 137 2.41 5.77 -24.95
N ASP A 138 1.15 6.17 -24.75
CA ASP A 138 0.80 7.45 -24.15
C ASP A 138 1.03 7.43 -22.64
N ALA A 139 1.91 8.29 -22.16
CA ALA A 139 2.16 8.46 -20.73
C ALA A 139 1.33 9.60 -20.12
N MET A 140 0.44 10.24 -20.88
CA MET A 140 -0.27 11.47 -20.51
C MET A 140 0.70 12.64 -20.26
N ARG A 141 0.18 13.83 -19.93
CA ARG A 141 0.99 15.03 -19.61
C ARG A 141 2.01 15.43 -20.71
N LYS A 142 1.71 15.18 -21.99
CA LYS A 142 2.61 15.43 -23.15
C LYS A 142 3.87 14.56 -23.16
N GLU A 143 3.82 13.43 -22.49
CA GLU A 143 4.90 12.47 -22.39
C GLU A 143 4.48 11.12 -23.00
N VAL A 144 5.47 10.31 -23.34
CA VAL A 144 5.31 8.97 -23.91
C VAL A 144 6.19 7.96 -23.18
N TYR A 145 5.84 6.69 -23.33
CA TYR A 145 6.68 5.53 -23.01
C TYR A 145 7.29 4.98 -24.30
N PRO A 146 8.48 5.45 -24.72
CA PRO A 146 9.15 4.89 -25.88
C PRO A 146 9.99 3.68 -25.47
N VAL A 147 9.79 2.56 -26.16
CA VAL A 147 10.64 1.37 -26.02
C VAL A 147 10.93 0.79 -27.39
N ARG A 148 12.22 0.56 -27.68
CA ARG A 148 12.72 -0.08 -28.90
C ARG A 148 12.83 -1.59 -28.75
N TYR A 149 12.52 -2.27 -29.85
CA TYR A 149 12.55 -3.72 -30.00
C TYR A 149 13.19 -4.10 -31.33
N LEU A 150 13.73 -5.31 -31.39
CA LEU A 150 14.07 -6.00 -32.63
C LEU A 150 13.16 -7.22 -32.79
N LEU A 151 12.43 -7.29 -33.91
CA LEU A 151 11.53 -8.39 -34.23
C LEU A 151 12.24 -9.35 -35.21
N ASN A 152 12.38 -10.60 -34.82
CA ASN A 152 13.00 -11.65 -35.64
C ASN A 152 12.06 -12.86 -35.79
N ASP A 153 12.46 -13.91 -36.49
CA ASP A 153 11.59 -15.07 -36.73
C ASP A 153 11.27 -15.88 -35.48
N THR A 154 12.06 -15.75 -34.41
CA THR A 154 11.88 -16.50 -33.16
C THR A 154 11.17 -15.71 -32.07
N GLY A 155 11.05 -14.39 -32.19
CA GLY A 155 10.32 -13.55 -31.25
C GLY A 155 10.68 -12.06 -31.29
N ILE A 156 10.49 -11.40 -30.15
CA ILE A 156 10.90 -10.02 -29.92
C ILE A 156 12.12 -9.98 -29.00
N GLU A 157 13.03 -9.05 -29.25
CA GLU A 157 14.12 -8.68 -28.36
C GLU A 157 13.89 -7.24 -27.91
N ARG A 158 13.81 -7.02 -26.59
CA ARG A 158 13.64 -5.70 -26.00
C ARG A 158 15.00 -5.04 -25.81
N LEU A 159 15.18 -3.82 -26.33
CA LEU A 159 16.48 -3.14 -26.36
C LEU A 159 16.71 -2.15 -25.21
N GLU A 160 15.65 -1.73 -24.53
CA GLU A 160 15.73 -0.72 -23.48
C GLU A 160 14.68 -0.91 -22.37
N ALA A 161 14.98 -0.34 -21.20
CA ALA A 161 14.10 -0.36 -20.04
C ALA A 161 12.93 0.63 -20.19
N ASP A 162 11.88 0.44 -19.38
CA ASP A 162 10.78 1.41 -19.29
C ASP A 162 11.30 2.79 -18.88
N ARG A 163 10.93 3.83 -19.62
CA ARG A 163 11.19 5.23 -19.25
C ARG A 163 10.04 6.12 -19.70
N VAL A 164 9.93 7.28 -19.07
CA VAL A 164 8.96 8.32 -19.43
C VAL A 164 9.69 9.58 -19.87
N VAL A 165 9.33 10.10 -21.04
CA VAL A 165 9.98 11.28 -21.63
C VAL A 165 8.95 12.14 -22.36
N LYS A 166 9.25 13.42 -22.61
CA LYS A 166 8.36 14.27 -23.41
C LYS A 166 8.25 13.73 -24.84
N ALA A 167 7.06 13.81 -25.42
CA ALA A 167 6.82 13.32 -26.78
C ALA A 167 7.78 13.95 -27.81
N GLU A 168 8.07 15.25 -27.67
CA GLU A 168 9.01 15.98 -28.53
C GLU A 168 10.47 15.53 -28.38
N ASP A 169 10.87 15.11 -27.18
CA ASP A 169 12.22 14.60 -26.92
C ASP A 169 12.34 13.18 -27.50
N ALA A 170 11.35 12.31 -27.27
CA ALA A 170 11.30 10.98 -27.86
C ALA A 170 11.34 10.98 -29.39
N ALA A 171 10.57 11.87 -30.03
CA ALA A 171 10.58 12.01 -31.48
C ALA A 171 11.95 12.47 -32.01
N ARG A 172 12.60 13.41 -31.31
CA ARG A 172 13.96 13.86 -31.66
C ARG A 172 14.99 12.76 -31.50
N GLU A 173 14.93 11.99 -30.42
CA GLU A 173 15.83 10.85 -30.17
C GLU A 173 15.68 9.79 -31.28
N LEU A 174 14.45 9.37 -31.58
CA LEU A 174 14.19 8.37 -32.62
C LEU A 174 14.60 8.85 -34.02
N ALA A 175 14.42 10.13 -34.33
CA ALA A 175 14.85 10.70 -35.61
C ALA A 175 16.39 10.83 -35.72
N ALA A 176 17.08 11.10 -34.60
CA ALA A 176 18.53 11.30 -34.57
C ALA A 176 19.32 9.99 -34.68
N GLU A 177 18.76 8.88 -34.22
CA GLU A 177 19.47 7.60 -34.17
C GLU A 177 19.68 6.93 -35.53
N GLY A 178 19.05 7.42 -36.61
CA GLY A 178 19.11 6.78 -37.94
C GLY A 178 18.51 5.35 -37.94
N ASP A 179 18.28 4.76 -39.11
CA ASP A 179 18.12 3.30 -39.19
C ASP A 179 19.48 2.65 -38.86
N PRO A 180 19.52 1.49 -38.17
CA PRO A 180 20.76 0.84 -37.79
C PRO A 180 21.61 0.52 -39.04
N ALA A 181 22.58 1.39 -39.32
CA ALA A 181 23.64 1.27 -40.32
C ALA A 181 24.91 1.71 -39.60
N GLU A 182 25.97 0.90 -39.54
CA GLU A 182 27.08 1.17 -40.47
C GLU A 182 28.08 -0.01 -40.69
N GLU A 183 27.78 -1.27 -40.32
CA GLU A 183 28.81 -2.33 -40.45
C GLU A 183 28.62 -3.40 -41.54
N ASP A 184 27.51 -3.50 -42.29
CA ASP A 184 27.49 -4.45 -43.41
C ASP A 184 26.58 -4.07 -44.60
N ALA A 185 27.20 -3.74 -45.73
CA ALA A 185 26.59 -3.20 -46.94
C ALA A 185 25.85 -4.24 -47.83
N SER A 186 25.29 -5.30 -47.24
CA SER A 186 24.64 -6.39 -48.02
C SER A 186 23.23 -6.78 -47.58
N SER A 187 22.65 -6.14 -46.56
CA SER A 187 21.26 -6.38 -46.15
C SER A 187 20.32 -5.28 -46.68
N GLN A 188 19.19 -5.66 -47.29
CA GLN A 188 18.08 -4.75 -47.56
C GLN A 188 17.56 -4.24 -46.22
N VAL A 189 17.82 -2.97 -45.89
CA VAL A 189 17.42 -2.36 -44.61
C VAL A 189 15.91 -2.14 -44.62
N SER A 190 15.20 -2.82 -43.72
CA SER A 190 13.79 -2.56 -43.42
C SER A 190 13.68 -1.33 -42.53
N ALA A 191 12.92 -0.33 -42.99
CA ALA A 191 12.65 0.90 -42.24
C ALA A 191 12.04 0.60 -40.86
N ARG A 192 12.43 1.34 -39.83
CA ARG A 192 11.86 1.23 -38.48
C ARG A 192 10.33 1.32 -38.48
N LEU A 193 9.70 0.37 -37.80
CA LEU A 193 8.26 0.30 -37.61
C LEU A 193 7.86 1.04 -36.32
N LEU A 194 6.70 1.70 -36.32
CA LEU A 194 6.15 2.42 -35.17
C LEU A 194 4.77 1.88 -34.79
N VAL A 195 4.55 1.64 -33.51
CA VAL A 195 3.26 1.26 -32.91
C VAL A 195 3.04 2.01 -31.60
N GLY A 196 1.81 2.05 -31.12
CA GLY A 196 1.48 2.58 -29.80
C GLY A 196 0.41 3.66 -29.85
N ASP A 197 -0.42 3.72 -28.82
CA ASP A 197 -1.59 4.59 -28.75
C ASP A 197 -1.25 6.08 -28.70
N ALA A 198 -0.02 6.46 -28.34
CA ALA A 198 0.44 7.84 -28.39
C ALA A 198 0.46 8.41 -29.81
N LEU A 199 0.62 7.56 -30.83
CA LEU A 199 0.63 7.97 -32.24
C LEU A 199 -0.71 8.60 -32.66
N LYS A 200 -1.82 8.30 -31.97
CA LYS A 200 -3.10 8.98 -32.18
C LYS A 200 -3.03 10.48 -31.86
N LYS A 201 -2.23 10.86 -30.85
CA LYS A 201 -2.10 12.24 -30.35
C LYS A 201 -0.88 12.95 -30.92
N TYR A 202 0.20 12.21 -31.15
CA TYR A 202 1.52 12.75 -31.50
C TYR A 202 2.02 12.30 -32.88
N GLY A 203 1.16 11.71 -33.73
CA GLY A 203 1.57 11.15 -35.02
C GLY A 203 2.36 12.11 -35.91
N GLU A 204 2.03 13.41 -35.91
CA GLU A 204 2.79 14.43 -36.66
C GLU A 204 4.24 14.57 -36.17
N LEU A 205 4.48 14.46 -34.85
CA LEU A 205 5.83 14.52 -34.28
C LEU A 205 6.68 13.31 -34.71
N PHE A 206 6.05 12.13 -34.83
CA PHE A 206 6.73 10.87 -35.16
C PHE A 206 6.74 10.53 -36.66
N ALA A 207 6.13 11.34 -37.52
CA ALA A 207 6.00 11.05 -38.96
C ALA A 207 7.35 10.86 -39.69
N GLY A 208 8.43 11.46 -39.18
CA GLY A 208 9.79 11.29 -39.71
C GLY A 208 10.63 10.21 -39.04
N CYS A 209 10.08 9.48 -38.06
CA CYS A 209 10.83 8.53 -37.22
C CYS A 209 10.76 7.07 -37.69
N GLY A 210 9.87 6.76 -38.64
CA GLY A 210 9.60 5.40 -39.10
C GLY A 210 8.22 5.26 -39.75
N VAL A 211 7.84 4.03 -40.08
CA VAL A 211 6.53 3.70 -40.68
C VAL A 211 5.57 3.25 -39.58
N ALA A 212 4.48 4.00 -39.39
CA ALA A 212 3.43 3.60 -38.46
C ALA A 212 2.64 2.39 -39.00
N LEU A 213 2.55 1.33 -38.19
CA LEU A 213 1.74 0.14 -38.46
C LEU A 213 0.24 0.43 -38.26
N PRO A 214 -0.67 -0.47 -38.71
CA PRO A 214 -2.11 -0.30 -38.52
C PRO A 214 -2.52 -0.08 -37.05
N ALA A 215 -3.55 0.75 -36.85
CA ALA A 215 -3.95 1.20 -35.51
C ALA A 215 -4.51 0.09 -34.62
N GLU A 216 -4.93 -1.05 -35.21
CA GLU A 216 -5.37 -2.23 -34.47
C GLU A 216 -4.24 -2.87 -33.63
N LEU A 217 -2.97 -2.59 -33.97
CA LEU A 217 -1.80 -3.13 -33.28
C LEU A 217 -1.29 -2.23 -32.15
N TRP A 218 -1.87 -1.04 -31.97
CA TRP A 218 -1.29 0.01 -31.12
C TRP A 218 -1.56 -0.15 -29.62
N THR A 219 -2.39 -1.10 -29.22
CA THR A 219 -2.78 -1.35 -27.82
C THR A 219 -2.50 -2.80 -27.44
N PRO A 220 -2.31 -3.13 -26.14
CA PRO A 220 -2.19 -4.52 -25.71
C PRO A 220 -3.40 -5.34 -26.20
N THR A 221 -3.17 -6.61 -26.52
CA THR A 221 -4.23 -7.58 -26.87
C THR A 221 -4.11 -8.80 -25.97
N GLY A 222 -5.18 -9.58 -25.86
CA GLY A 222 -5.15 -10.86 -25.16
C GLY A 222 -4.07 -11.80 -25.70
N ARG A 223 -3.96 -11.90 -27.03
CA ARG A 223 -2.89 -12.65 -27.72
C ARG A 223 -1.49 -12.14 -27.34
N GLY A 224 -1.28 -10.83 -27.36
CA GLY A 224 0.01 -10.22 -27.03
C GLY A 224 0.47 -10.52 -25.60
N LEU A 225 -0.46 -10.49 -24.64
CA LEU A 225 -0.18 -10.83 -23.24
C LEU A 225 0.19 -12.31 -23.07
N LEU A 226 -0.52 -13.22 -23.73
CA LEU A 226 -0.22 -14.66 -23.68
C LEU A 226 1.14 -14.98 -24.31
N LEU A 227 1.48 -14.31 -25.43
CA LEU A 227 2.80 -14.44 -26.05
C LEU A 227 3.92 -13.90 -25.16
N ALA A 228 3.71 -12.78 -24.47
CA ALA A 228 4.65 -12.23 -23.51
C ALA A 228 4.91 -13.21 -22.35
N LEU A 229 3.85 -13.81 -21.77
CA LEU A 229 4.00 -14.84 -20.74
C LEU A 229 4.75 -16.07 -21.28
N GLN A 230 4.39 -16.55 -22.47
CA GLN A 230 5.03 -17.71 -23.08
C GLN A 230 6.54 -17.47 -23.29
N ALA A 231 6.92 -16.27 -23.74
CA ALA A 231 8.31 -15.89 -23.91
C ALA A 231 9.07 -15.89 -22.58
N ALA A 232 8.52 -15.25 -21.55
CA ALA A 232 9.11 -15.25 -20.19
C ALA A 232 9.25 -16.68 -19.63
N TRP A 233 8.28 -17.56 -19.89
CA TRP A 233 8.34 -18.95 -19.46
C TRP A 233 9.43 -19.76 -20.18
N ARG A 234 9.60 -19.53 -21.48
CA ARG A 234 10.67 -20.16 -22.27
C ARG A 234 12.05 -19.68 -21.84
N ALA A 235 12.18 -18.39 -21.50
CA ALA A 235 13.40 -17.80 -20.98
C ALA A 235 13.72 -18.22 -19.53
N GLY A 236 12.75 -18.80 -18.79
CA GLY A 236 12.90 -19.15 -17.37
C GLY A 236 12.75 -17.96 -16.41
N GLU A 237 12.34 -16.81 -16.93
CA GLU A 237 12.04 -15.57 -16.18
C GLU A 237 10.73 -15.66 -15.42
N ALA A 238 9.79 -16.46 -15.92
CA ALA A 238 8.55 -16.82 -15.25
C ALA A 238 8.28 -18.33 -15.33
N ASP A 239 7.35 -18.81 -14.52
CA ASP A 239 6.82 -20.16 -14.61
C ASP A 239 5.34 -20.13 -14.20
N PRO A 240 4.39 -20.22 -15.16
CA PRO A 240 2.96 -20.15 -14.89
C PRO A 240 2.42 -21.35 -14.09
N LEU A 241 3.28 -22.31 -13.70
CA LEU A 241 2.92 -23.43 -12.85
C LEU A 241 3.58 -23.36 -11.45
N ASP A 242 4.42 -22.35 -11.18
CA ASP A 242 5.11 -22.17 -9.90
C ASP A 242 4.41 -21.11 -9.04
N ALA A 243 3.46 -21.57 -8.22
CA ALA A 243 2.68 -20.68 -7.35
C ALA A 243 3.51 -20.06 -6.22
N ARG A 244 4.65 -20.65 -5.84
CA ARG A 244 5.52 -20.07 -4.80
C ARG A 244 6.32 -18.90 -5.36
N ARG A 245 6.84 -19.04 -6.59
CA ARG A 245 7.59 -17.99 -7.26
C ARG A 245 6.70 -16.82 -7.66
N HIS A 246 5.47 -17.10 -8.06
CA HIS A 246 4.50 -16.12 -8.55
C HIS A 246 3.33 -15.96 -7.60
N ASP A 247 3.64 -15.87 -6.31
CA ASP A 247 2.65 -15.58 -5.28
C ASP A 247 1.99 -14.21 -5.58
N PRO A 248 0.64 -14.14 -5.61
CA PRO A 248 -0.08 -12.90 -5.88
C PRO A 248 0.33 -11.72 -5.00
N ALA A 249 0.79 -11.95 -3.77
CA ALA A 249 1.24 -10.89 -2.87
C ALA A 249 2.40 -10.07 -3.46
N PHE A 250 3.31 -10.70 -4.21
CA PHE A 250 4.51 -10.04 -4.73
C PHE A 250 4.34 -9.38 -6.11
N ALA A 251 3.22 -9.61 -6.80
CA ALA A 251 2.96 -8.95 -8.07
C ALA A 251 2.70 -7.46 -7.85
N LEU A 252 3.46 -6.58 -8.51
CA LEU A 252 3.35 -5.12 -8.37
C LEU A 252 3.23 -4.40 -9.72
N PRO A 253 2.47 -3.29 -9.79
CA PRO A 253 2.46 -2.40 -10.95
C PRO A 253 3.83 -1.76 -11.18
N VAL A 254 4.14 -1.46 -12.44
CA VAL A 254 5.29 -0.64 -12.83
C VAL A 254 4.85 0.82 -12.92
N TYR A 255 5.26 1.62 -11.93
CA TYR A 255 5.11 3.07 -11.94
C TYR A 255 6.43 3.74 -12.35
N THR A 256 6.44 4.42 -13.50
CA THR A 256 7.63 5.11 -14.00
C THR A 256 7.72 6.57 -13.54
N ARG A 257 6.76 7.06 -12.74
CA ARG A 257 6.76 8.40 -12.15
C ARG A 257 6.55 8.34 -10.65
N LEU A 258 7.26 9.22 -9.96
CA LEU A 258 6.91 9.65 -8.61
C LEU A 258 5.56 10.39 -8.63
N SER A 259 4.84 10.34 -7.52
CA SER A 259 3.71 11.22 -7.28
C SER A 259 4.16 12.67 -7.23
N ASP A 260 3.25 13.62 -7.50
CA ASP A 260 3.57 15.05 -7.41
C ASP A 260 4.05 15.44 -5.98
N ALA A 261 3.58 14.73 -4.94
CA ALA A 261 4.03 14.91 -3.56
C ALA A 261 5.47 14.43 -3.35
N GLU A 262 5.81 13.24 -3.84
CA GLU A 262 7.17 12.70 -3.80
C GLU A 262 8.15 13.57 -4.59
N GLU A 263 7.73 14.09 -5.75
CA GLU A 263 8.56 14.98 -6.57
C GLU A 263 8.78 16.34 -5.87
N ASN A 264 7.72 16.92 -5.28
CA ASN A 264 7.85 18.17 -4.50
C ASN A 264 8.76 17.98 -3.28
N GLU A 265 8.64 16.83 -2.61
CA GLU A 265 9.48 16.47 -1.47
C GLU A 265 10.94 16.30 -1.89
N ARG A 266 11.19 15.60 -3.01
CA ARG A 266 12.51 15.47 -3.63
C ARG A 266 13.10 16.83 -3.97
N ILE A 267 12.33 17.74 -4.57
CA ILE A 267 12.76 19.11 -4.89
C ILE A 267 13.05 19.89 -3.61
N ARG A 268 12.22 19.76 -2.56
CA ARG A 268 12.43 20.42 -1.27
C ARG A 268 13.72 19.96 -0.61
N LEU A 269 13.97 18.65 -0.59
CA LEU A 269 15.20 18.06 -0.07
C LEU A 269 16.42 18.50 -0.91
N ALA A 270 16.31 18.51 -2.23
CA ALA A 270 17.37 18.99 -3.12
C ALA A 270 17.68 20.48 -2.92
N LYS A 271 16.67 21.33 -2.68
CA LYS A 271 16.87 22.75 -2.35
C LYS A 271 17.56 22.97 -1.00
N ASN A 272 17.40 22.03 -0.07
CA ASN A 272 18.07 22.04 1.22
C ASN A 272 19.45 21.34 1.20
N ASP A 273 19.95 20.95 0.01
CA ASP A 273 21.31 20.44 -0.17
C ASP A 273 22.35 21.54 0.16
N PRO A 274 23.31 21.28 1.07
CA PRO A 274 24.41 22.20 1.38
C PRO A 274 25.17 22.71 0.14
N LYS A 275 25.24 21.95 -0.94
CA LYS A 275 25.87 22.36 -2.21
C LYS A 275 25.08 23.45 -2.95
N ASN A 276 23.76 23.48 -2.80
CA ASN A 276 22.89 24.51 -3.38
C ASN A 276 22.85 25.79 -2.54
N LEU A 277 23.31 25.74 -1.28
CA LEU A 277 23.51 26.91 -0.41
C LEU A 277 24.85 27.63 -0.68
N ALA A 278 25.74 27.07 -1.51
CA ALA A 278 27.07 27.62 -1.78
C ALA A 278 27.14 28.55 -3.01
N THR A 279 26.09 28.63 -3.84
CA THR A 279 26.04 29.56 -4.99
C THR A 279 25.14 30.74 -4.65
N GLY A 280 25.75 31.75 -4.02
CA GLY A 280 25.06 32.83 -3.31
C GLY A 280 24.00 33.57 -4.14
N VAL A 281 22.76 33.58 -3.64
CA VAL A 281 21.95 34.77 -3.32
C VAL A 281 20.94 34.37 -2.23
N GLN A 282 21.28 34.63 -0.97
CA GLN A 282 20.44 35.16 0.12
C GLN A 282 21.12 34.86 1.47
N ASP A 283 21.82 35.87 1.99
CA ASP A 283 22.18 35.93 3.40
C ASP A 283 20.90 35.98 4.24
N VAL A 284 20.54 34.86 4.85
CA VAL A 284 19.73 34.85 6.07
C VAL A 284 20.66 34.41 7.19
N ALA A 285 21.01 35.36 8.06
CA ALA A 285 21.82 35.13 9.24
C ALA A 285 21.41 33.85 9.98
N LYS A 286 22.40 33.12 10.52
CA LYS A 286 22.22 31.92 11.36
C LYS A 286 21.14 32.17 12.43
N ARG A 287 19.90 31.77 12.16
CA ARG A 287 18.88 31.54 13.18
C ARG A 287 19.26 30.22 13.83
N ALA A 288 19.65 30.27 15.10
CA ALA A 288 19.50 29.14 15.99
C ALA A 288 17.99 28.92 16.19
N ASP A 289 17.34 28.34 15.17
CA ASP A 289 15.93 27.97 15.22
C ASP A 289 15.90 26.62 15.95
N GLN A 290 15.40 26.62 17.19
CA GLN A 290 14.87 25.44 17.87
C GLN A 290 13.56 25.02 17.19
N ARG A 291 13.60 24.80 15.87
CA ARG A 291 12.53 24.11 15.16
C ARG A 291 12.84 22.64 15.31
N ALA A 292 11.93 21.91 15.94
CA ALA A 292 11.80 20.49 15.64
C ALA A 292 11.73 20.35 14.11
N THR A 293 12.75 19.75 13.53
CA THR A 293 12.76 19.30 12.15
C THR A 293 11.64 18.28 11.97
N MET A 294 11.16 18.06 10.74
CA MET A 294 10.18 16.98 10.47
C MET A 294 10.70 15.58 10.83
N HIS A 295 12.01 15.44 11.13
CA HIS A 295 12.58 14.23 11.72
C HIS A 295 12.33 14.10 13.22
N ASP A 296 12.30 15.20 13.98
CA ASP A 296 11.99 15.20 15.42
C ASP A 296 10.57 14.67 15.72
N THR A 297 9.69 14.69 14.72
CA THR A 297 8.32 14.18 14.81
C THR A 297 8.16 12.69 14.47
N ALA A 298 9.02 12.13 13.60
CA ALA A 298 9.13 10.68 13.42
C ALA A 298 9.79 10.01 14.66
N ILE A 299 10.74 10.73 15.28
CA ILE A 299 11.42 10.31 16.53
C ILE A 299 10.44 10.17 17.71
N LEU A 300 9.39 10.99 17.76
CA LEU A 300 8.39 10.98 18.85
C LEU A 300 7.28 9.93 18.70
N ASN A 301 7.14 9.31 17.52
CA ASN A 301 6.03 8.42 17.18
C ASN A 301 6.44 6.94 17.01
N ALA A 302 7.74 6.62 16.95
CA ALA A 302 8.22 5.24 16.91
C ALA A 302 7.87 4.51 18.21
N ARG A 303 7.14 3.39 18.12
CA ARG A 303 6.79 2.58 19.28
C ARG A 303 8.01 1.78 19.72
N PRO A 304 8.38 1.79 21.01
CA PRO A 304 9.42 0.93 21.51
C PRO A 304 9.00 -0.54 21.38
N ASP A 305 9.96 -1.41 21.05
CA ASP A 305 9.78 -2.86 21.09
C ASP A 305 9.58 -3.37 22.54
N GLU A 306 9.41 -4.68 22.69
CA GLU A 306 9.25 -5.35 24.01
C GLU A 306 10.43 -5.08 24.98
N HIS A 307 11.57 -4.61 24.48
CA HIS A 307 12.77 -4.28 25.24
C HIS A 307 12.96 -2.77 25.45
N GLY A 308 12.00 -1.94 25.04
CA GLY A 308 12.09 -0.48 25.17
C GLY A 308 12.89 0.22 24.07
N ILE A 309 13.22 -0.48 22.97
CA ILE A 309 14.09 0.04 21.90
C ILE A 309 13.26 0.57 20.73
N THR A 310 13.58 1.78 20.26
CA THR A 310 12.99 2.36 19.05
C THR A 310 14.00 2.33 17.90
N TYR A 311 13.55 1.93 16.71
CA TYR A 311 14.36 1.89 15.50
C TYR A 311 13.94 3.02 14.56
N LYS A 312 14.90 3.79 14.03
CA LYS A 312 14.64 4.92 13.13
C LYS A 312 15.73 5.10 12.08
N PRO A 313 15.44 5.72 10.92
CA PRO A 313 16.48 6.18 10.01
C PRO A 313 17.49 7.08 10.74
N LEU A 314 18.77 6.88 10.47
CA LEU A 314 19.85 7.61 11.12
C LEU A 314 20.20 8.87 10.33
N ASP A 315 20.10 10.02 11.00
CA ASP A 315 20.40 11.33 10.42
C ASP A 315 21.75 11.89 10.85
N ALA A 316 22.33 12.75 10.00
CA ALA A 316 23.59 13.44 10.21
C ALA A 316 23.65 14.27 11.50
N ALA A 317 22.50 14.74 12.04
CA ALA A 317 22.46 15.40 13.35
C ALA A 317 22.97 14.51 14.50
N HIS A 318 22.96 13.18 14.33
CA HIS A 318 23.44 12.22 15.33
C HIS A 318 24.87 11.73 15.04
N ALA A 319 25.59 12.33 14.09
CA ALA A 319 26.94 11.91 13.70
C ALA A 319 27.91 11.86 14.89
N GLY A 320 27.83 12.81 15.83
CA GLY A 320 28.64 12.82 17.05
C GLY A 320 28.34 11.65 18.00
N ALA A 321 27.06 11.28 18.15
CA ALA A 321 26.65 10.13 18.95
C ALA A 321 27.10 8.80 18.31
N VAL A 322 26.99 8.69 16.99
CA VAL A 322 27.48 7.54 16.22
C VAL A 322 28.99 7.43 16.30
N ALA A 323 29.73 8.53 16.18
CA ALA A 323 31.19 8.54 16.32
C ALA A 323 31.64 8.13 17.74
N THR A 324 30.88 8.54 18.77
CA THR A 324 31.11 8.10 20.15
C THR A 324 30.92 6.58 20.26
N LEU A 325 29.83 6.04 19.70
CA LEU A 325 29.57 4.60 19.71
C LEU A 325 30.57 3.82 18.84
N GLU A 326 30.95 4.33 17.66
CA GLU A 326 32.01 3.81 16.78
C GLU A 326 33.31 3.62 17.57
N SER A 327 33.73 4.62 18.36
CA SER A 327 34.96 4.54 19.16
C SER A 327 34.94 3.41 20.21
N LEU A 328 33.75 2.97 20.63
CA LEU A 328 33.57 1.88 21.60
C LEU A 328 33.53 0.50 20.94
N VAL A 329 33.06 0.41 19.69
CA VAL A 329 32.69 -0.88 19.06
C VAL A 329 33.47 -1.24 17.81
N MET A 330 34.19 -0.29 17.19
CA MET A 330 34.88 -0.49 15.89
C MET A 330 36.41 -0.45 15.96
N GLY A 331 36.99 -0.29 17.15
CA GLY A 331 38.44 -0.36 17.36
C GLY A 331 39.21 0.64 16.50
N SER A 332 40.26 0.19 15.80
CA SER A 332 41.11 1.04 14.97
C SER A 332 40.43 1.56 13.70
N ASP A 333 39.28 1.00 13.30
CA ASP A 333 38.51 1.42 12.13
C ASP A 333 37.31 2.30 12.49
N ALA A 334 37.30 2.84 13.72
CA ALA A 334 36.27 3.74 14.18
C ALA A 334 36.22 5.02 13.33
N TRP A 335 35.05 5.34 12.79
CA TRP A 335 34.83 6.61 12.11
C TRP A 335 34.71 7.75 13.11
N ASN A 336 35.38 8.86 12.81
CA ASN A 336 35.18 10.10 13.54
C ASN A 336 33.91 10.82 13.04
N GLU A 337 33.45 11.82 13.78
CA GLU A 337 32.21 12.55 13.49
C GLU A 337 32.17 13.14 12.08
N ALA A 338 33.30 13.64 11.57
CA ALA A 338 33.38 14.19 10.22
C ALA A 338 33.16 13.12 9.13
N LEU A 339 33.71 11.92 9.31
CA LEU A 339 33.50 10.81 8.37
C LEU A 339 32.07 10.28 8.42
N VAL A 340 31.48 10.18 9.61
CA VAL A 340 30.07 9.79 9.75
C VAL A 340 29.15 10.81 9.08
N ALA A 341 29.41 12.11 9.29
CA ALA A 341 28.61 13.19 8.69
C ALA A 341 28.71 13.24 7.15
N ASP A 342 29.80 12.76 6.55
CA ASP A 342 29.98 12.70 5.09
C ASP A 342 29.26 11.50 4.46
N GLU A 343 29.15 10.38 5.18
CA GLU A 343 28.53 9.15 4.69
C GLU A 343 26.99 9.15 4.80
N LEU A 344 26.43 9.72 5.87
CA LEU A 344 24.98 9.71 6.14
C LEU A 344 24.11 10.37 5.05
N PRO A 345 24.44 11.54 4.46
CA PRO A 345 23.54 12.24 3.55
C PRO A 345 23.57 11.74 2.10
N ARG A 346 24.34 10.69 1.78
CA ARG A 346 24.52 10.23 0.40
C ARG A 346 23.32 9.42 -0.08
N ALA A 347 22.82 9.72 -1.28
CA ALA A 347 21.62 9.11 -1.84
C ALA A 347 21.75 7.61 -2.19
N ASP A 348 22.98 7.09 -2.26
CA ASP A 348 23.29 5.68 -2.45
C ASP A 348 23.49 4.93 -1.11
N ARG A 349 23.19 5.56 0.03
CA ARG A 349 23.34 4.98 1.36
C ARG A 349 22.00 4.81 2.05
N VAL A 350 21.91 3.78 2.88
CA VAL A 350 20.79 3.52 3.78
C VAL A 350 21.34 3.34 5.19
N TRP A 351 20.79 4.07 6.16
CA TRP A 351 21.30 4.08 7.54
C TRP A 351 20.15 4.07 8.53
N TRP A 352 20.25 3.21 9.54
CA TRP A 352 19.29 3.05 10.61
C TRP A 352 19.98 3.06 11.97
N ALA A 353 19.25 3.45 13.00
CA ALA A 353 19.71 3.51 14.36
C ALA A 353 18.64 3.07 15.37
N ALA A 354 19.09 2.49 16.47
CA ALA A 354 18.31 1.96 17.56
C ALA A 354 18.55 2.81 18.82
N TYR A 355 17.50 3.13 19.56
CA TYR A 355 17.54 4.04 20.70
C TYR A 355 16.83 3.47 21.91
N GLU A 356 17.43 3.63 23.09
CA GLU A 356 16.78 3.42 24.38
C GLU A 356 16.47 4.81 24.96
N GLY A 357 15.23 5.26 24.80
CA GLY A 357 14.88 6.67 25.03
C GLY A 357 15.60 7.59 24.04
N GLU A 358 16.42 8.53 24.55
CA GLU A 358 17.25 9.43 23.72
C GLU A 358 18.66 8.88 23.45
N ALA A 359 19.07 7.80 24.13
CA ALA A 359 20.42 7.26 24.02
C ALA A 359 20.55 6.33 22.81
N LEU A 360 21.60 6.52 22.01
CA LEU A 360 21.91 5.67 20.86
C LEU A 360 22.39 4.30 21.33
N ALA A 361 21.57 3.26 21.13
CA ALA A 361 21.86 1.88 21.48
C ALA A 361 22.54 1.09 20.35
N GLY A 362 22.33 1.49 19.10
CA GLY A 362 22.97 0.86 17.94
C GLY A 362 22.72 1.59 16.62
N TYR A 363 23.45 1.21 15.57
CA TYR A 363 23.23 1.66 14.19
C TYR A 363 23.70 0.62 13.19
N ALA A 364 23.14 0.66 11.98
CA ALA A 364 23.62 -0.08 10.84
C ALA A 364 23.45 0.73 9.56
N GLY A 365 24.28 0.48 8.56
CA GLY A 365 24.06 1.03 7.25
C GLY A 365 24.82 0.34 6.14
N GLY A 366 24.37 0.60 4.92
CA GLY A 366 24.86 -0.04 3.72
C GLY A 366 24.87 0.88 2.51
N TRP A 367 25.66 0.49 1.53
CA TRP A 367 25.74 1.12 0.21
C TRP A 367 25.03 0.25 -0.82
N ILE A 368 24.10 0.86 -1.55
CA ILE A 368 23.39 0.20 -2.64
C ILE A 368 24.14 0.46 -3.96
N VAL A 369 24.57 -0.62 -4.60
CA VAL A 369 25.30 -0.60 -5.88
C VAL A 369 24.96 -1.85 -6.68
N ASP A 370 24.71 -1.67 -7.99
CA ASP A 370 24.43 -2.75 -8.95
C ASP A 370 23.35 -3.77 -8.51
N GLY A 371 22.27 -3.29 -7.89
CA GLY A 371 21.16 -4.16 -7.43
C GLY A 371 21.52 -5.04 -6.23
N GLN A 372 22.55 -4.66 -5.47
CA GLN A 372 22.94 -5.26 -4.20
C GLN A 372 23.15 -4.18 -3.12
N VAL A 373 23.05 -4.58 -1.85
CA VAL A 373 23.48 -3.74 -0.72
C VAL A 373 24.71 -4.33 -0.06
N GLN A 374 25.78 -3.54 0.02
CA GLN A 374 26.97 -3.84 0.81
C GLN A 374 26.83 -3.20 2.19
N ILE A 375 26.74 -4.01 3.25
CA ILE A 375 26.72 -3.50 4.63
C ILE A 375 28.09 -2.93 4.96
N LEU A 376 28.11 -1.65 5.29
CA LEU A 376 29.34 -0.93 5.61
C LEU A 376 29.67 -1.04 7.10
N LYS A 377 28.66 -0.84 7.96
CA LYS A 377 28.83 -0.76 9.40
C LYS A 377 27.62 -1.31 10.13
N VAL A 378 27.89 -2.00 11.24
CA VAL A 378 26.89 -2.43 12.23
C VAL A 378 27.49 -2.28 13.62
N GLY A 379 27.01 -1.32 14.39
CA GLY A 379 27.47 -1.05 15.75
C GLY A 379 26.34 -1.20 16.75
N VAL A 380 26.56 -1.94 17.83
CA VAL A 380 25.63 -2.00 18.97
C VAL A 380 26.42 -1.83 20.25
N ASP A 381 25.92 -0.97 21.15
CA ASP A 381 26.49 -0.71 22.46
C ASP A 381 26.74 -2.05 23.18
N PRO A 382 27.96 -2.30 23.70
CA PRO A 382 28.29 -3.54 24.40
C PRO A 382 27.29 -3.95 25.49
N ALA A 383 26.71 -3.00 26.22
CA ALA A 383 25.72 -3.24 27.28
C ALA A 383 24.35 -3.69 26.75
N MET A 384 24.07 -3.42 25.46
CA MET A 384 22.79 -3.66 24.79
C MET A 384 22.83 -4.86 23.83
N ARG A 385 23.99 -5.53 23.71
CA ARG A 385 24.15 -6.71 22.86
C ARG A 385 23.29 -7.87 23.33
N ARG A 386 23.04 -8.81 22.41
CA ARG A 386 22.23 -10.03 22.62
C ARG A 386 20.74 -9.79 22.89
N ARG A 387 20.24 -8.57 22.69
CA ARG A 387 18.80 -8.20 22.72
C ARG A 387 18.14 -8.14 21.34
N GLY A 388 18.78 -8.67 20.30
CA GLY A 388 18.24 -8.65 18.93
C GLY A 388 18.47 -7.37 18.12
N ILE A 389 18.94 -6.27 18.74
CA ILE A 389 19.12 -4.95 18.09
C ILE A 389 19.83 -4.99 16.73
N ALA A 390 20.98 -5.69 16.63
CA ALA A 390 21.73 -5.78 15.37
C ALA A 390 20.94 -6.51 14.25
N ARG A 391 20.10 -7.49 14.63
CA ARG A 391 19.25 -8.24 13.70
C ARG A 391 18.19 -7.33 13.09
N GLU A 392 17.50 -6.56 13.93
CA GLU A 392 16.45 -5.63 13.47
C GLU A 392 17.03 -4.49 12.65
N LEU A 393 18.17 -3.90 13.07
CA LEU A 393 18.85 -2.87 12.30
C LEU A 393 19.24 -3.35 10.88
N LEU A 394 19.75 -4.57 10.75
CA LEU A 394 20.07 -5.17 9.45
C LEU A 394 18.82 -5.41 8.61
N ALA A 395 17.70 -5.77 9.24
CA ALA A 395 16.45 -6.00 8.54
C ALA A 395 15.84 -4.69 8.02
N HIS A 396 15.93 -3.60 8.76
CA HIS A 396 15.52 -2.29 8.27
C HIS A 396 16.39 -1.79 7.11
N VAL A 397 17.71 -1.92 7.22
CA VAL A 397 18.63 -1.64 6.10
C VAL A 397 18.29 -2.48 4.87
N ALA A 398 17.90 -3.74 5.07
CA ALA A 398 17.53 -4.65 4.00
C ALA A 398 16.15 -4.35 3.38
N ALA A 399 15.21 -3.82 4.16
CA ALA A 399 13.93 -3.34 3.67
C ALA A 399 14.12 -2.14 2.73
N ASP A 400 14.85 -1.11 3.16
CA ASP A 400 15.14 0.06 2.31
C ASP A 400 15.93 -0.33 1.06
N ALA A 401 16.88 -1.26 1.19
CA ALA A 401 17.64 -1.77 0.05
C ALA A 401 16.73 -2.48 -0.96
N ARG A 402 15.71 -3.23 -0.50
CA ARG A 402 14.73 -3.89 -1.36
C ARG A 402 13.88 -2.89 -2.14
N ASP A 403 13.44 -1.82 -1.47
CA ASP A 403 12.69 -0.73 -2.10
C ASP A 403 13.51 -0.02 -3.18
N LEU A 404 14.83 -0.03 -3.04
CA LEU A 404 15.79 0.53 -3.99
C LEU A 404 16.30 -0.48 -5.03
N GLY A 405 15.63 -1.64 -5.14
CA GLY A 405 15.90 -2.64 -6.18
C GLY A 405 17.06 -3.60 -5.87
N ALA A 406 17.54 -3.64 -4.62
CA ALA A 406 18.51 -4.64 -4.21
C ALA A 406 17.86 -6.03 -4.07
N SER A 407 18.57 -7.07 -4.48
CA SER A 407 18.11 -8.47 -4.37
C SER A 407 18.94 -9.30 -3.39
N ARG A 408 20.13 -8.80 -3.02
CA ARG A 408 21.12 -9.51 -2.20
C ARG A 408 21.89 -8.56 -1.30
N CYS A 409 22.49 -9.12 -0.26
CA CYS A 409 23.31 -8.42 0.71
C CYS A 409 24.71 -9.04 0.80
N SER A 410 25.74 -8.19 0.86
CA SER A 410 27.12 -8.60 1.14
C SER A 410 27.72 -7.80 2.29
N LEU A 411 28.69 -8.37 2.99
CA LEU A 411 29.40 -7.71 4.08
C LEU A 411 30.81 -8.26 4.28
N GLU A 412 31.66 -7.48 4.94
CA GLU A 412 32.96 -7.90 5.43
C GLU A 412 32.99 -7.84 6.97
N VAL A 413 33.36 -8.95 7.62
CA VAL A 413 33.42 -9.08 9.08
C VAL A 413 34.79 -9.56 9.57
N ARG A 414 35.29 -9.00 10.66
CA ARG A 414 36.54 -9.41 11.33
C ARG A 414 36.57 -10.91 11.60
N ALA A 415 37.67 -11.57 11.22
CA ALA A 415 37.85 -13.01 11.39
C ALA A 415 37.75 -13.46 12.85
N GLY A 416 38.15 -12.62 13.80
CA GLY A 416 38.02 -12.84 15.24
C GLY A 416 36.65 -12.48 15.83
N ASN A 417 35.75 -11.84 15.08
CA ASN A 417 34.42 -11.47 15.56
C ASN A 417 33.41 -12.62 15.39
N VAL A 418 33.59 -13.67 16.20
CA VAL A 418 32.77 -14.89 16.18
C VAL A 418 31.28 -14.58 16.37
N GLY A 419 30.95 -13.67 17.29
CA GLY A 419 29.55 -13.32 17.58
C GLY A 419 28.82 -12.66 16.42
N ALA A 420 29.50 -11.84 15.61
CA ALA A 420 28.92 -11.25 14.40
C ALA A 420 28.80 -12.29 13.28
N GLN A 421 29.81 -13.16 13.10
CA GLN A 421 29.75 -14.24 12.11
C GLN A 421 28.59 -15.23 12.39
N GLU A 422 28.33 -15.55 13.65
CA GLU A 422 27.17 -16.36 14.05
C GLU A 422 25.84 -15.66 13.76
N LEU A 423 25.74 -14.35 14.04
CA LEU A 423 24.55 -13.55 13.70
C LEU A 423 24.28 -13.57 12.20
N TYR A 424 25.28 -13.29 11.38
CA TYR A 424 25.14 -13.27 9.92
C TYR A 424 24.80 -14.66 9.37
N SER A 425 25.42 -15.72 9.89
CA SER A 425 25.08 -17.09 9.51
C SER A 425 23.63 -17.43 9.84
N ALA A 426 23.14 -17.01 11.00
CA ALA A 426 21.74 -17.17 11.41
C ALA A 426 20.75 -16.29 10.61
N LEU A 427 21.25 -15.32 9.84
CA LEU A 427 20.49 -14.53 8.87
C LEU A 427 20.60 -15.08 7.44
N GLY A 428 21.24 -16.25 7.26
CA GLY A 428 21.38 -16.91 5.96
C GLY A 428 22.60 -16.47 5.15
N PHE A 429 23.50 -15.66 5.71
CA PHE A 429 24.76 -15.31 5.05
C PHE A 429 25.72 -16.49 5.05
N ARG A 430 26.46 -16.63 3.95
CA ARG A 430 27.48 -17.67 3.76
C ARG A 430 28.84 -17.02 3.53
N SER A 431 29.88 -17.61 4.11
CA SER A 431 31.26 -17.18 3.86
C SER A 431 31.65 -17.51 2.41
N LEU A 432 32.10 -16.50 1.67
CA LEU A 432 32.60 -16.63 0.30
C LEU A 432 34.13 -16.70 0.24
N GLY A 433 34.82 -16.22 1.28
CA GLY A 433 36.27 -16.19 1.34
C GLY A 433 36.80 -15.26 2.42
N VAL A 434 38.13 -15.12 2.48
CA VAL A 434 38.83 -14.26 3.45
C VAL A 434 39.71 -13.26 2.69
N ARG A 435 39.61 -11.97 3.05
CA ARG A 435 40.53 -10.92 2.64
C ARG A 435 41.63 -10.78 3.70
N PRO A 436 42.88 -11.12 3.37
CA PRO A 436 43.97 -11.02 4.32
C PRO A 436 44.32 -9.56 4.61
N ARG A 437 44.55 -9.22 5.89
CA ARG A 437 44.97 -7.89 6.37
C ARG A 437 44.09 -6.74 5.87
N TYR A 438 42.77 -6.92 5.93
CA TYR A 438 41.80 -5.95 5.45
C TYR A 438 41.61 -4.78 6.43
N TYR A 439 41.60 -5.05 7.73
CA TYR A 439 41.42 -4.02 8.75
C TYR A 439 42.72 -3.29 9.08
N SER A 440 42.62 -2.06 9.60
CA SER A 440 43.77 -1.17 9.84
C SER A 440 44.81 -1.70 10.83
N ASP A 441 44.42 -2.63 11.70
CA ASP A 441 45.30 -3.35 12.62
C ASP A 441 45.93 -4.63 12.03
N GLY A 442 45.65 -4.93 10.76
CA GLY A 442 46.16 -6.07 10.03
C GLY A 442 45.34 -7.34 10.21
N GLU A 443 44.15 -7.28 10.83
CA GLU A 443 43.24 -8.43 10.93
C GLU A 443 42.60 -8.74 9.56
N ASP A 444 42.33 -10.03 9.33
CA ASP A 444 41.64 -10.53 8.14
C ASP A 444 40.14 -10.25 8.21
N ALA A 445 39.50 -10.07 7.06
CA ALA A 445 38.04 -9.97 6.93
C ALA A 445 37.46 -11.20 6.23
N VAL A 446 36.45 -11.82 6.83
CA VAL A 446 35.61 -12.83 6.19
C VAL A 446 34.58 -12.10 5.34
N ILE A 447 34.55 -12.37 4.03
CA ILE A 447 33.51 -11.88 3.13
C ILE A 447 32.31 -12.80 3.25
N MET A 448 31.14 -12.26 3.54
CA MET A 448 29.90 -13.01 3.59
C MET A 448 28.85 -12.42 2.64
N GLU A 449 28.06 -13.28 2.01
CA GLU A 449 26.93 -12.90 1.15
C GLU A 449 25.69 -13.68 1.57
N GLY A 450 24.53 -13.03 1.58
CA GLY A 450 23.26 -13.61 2.00
C GLY A 450 22.04 -12.97 1.34
N PRO A 451 20.85 -13.50 1.64
CA PRO A 451 19.60 -12.86 1.27
C PRO A 451 19.43 -11.54 2.03
N LEU A 452 18.48 -10.70 1.62
CA LEU A 452 18.06 -9.52 2.39
C LEU A 452 17.23 -9.95 3.60
N PRO A 453 17.70 -9.76 4.86
CA PRO A 453 16.94 -10.11 6.06
C PRO A 453 15.54 -9.49 6.09
N LEU A 454 14.58 -10.19 6.69
CA LEU A 454 13.24 -9.68 6.98
C LEU A 454 13.18 -9.18 8.42
N ALA A 455 12.44 -8.08 8.64
CA ALA A 455 12.26 -7.52 9.97
C ALA A 455 11.25 -8.35 10.74
N ARG A 456 11.48 -8.55 12.04
CA ARG A 456 10.48 -9.19 12.92
C ARG A 456 9.46 -8.21 13.43
N HIS A 457 9.71 -6.91 13.25
CA HIS A 457 8.78 -5.85 13.57
C HIS A 457 8.70 -4.86 12.41
N ASP A 458 7.50 -4.42 12.08
CA ASP A 458 7.35 -3.26 11.21
C ASP A 458 7.77 -1.98 11.96
N VAL A 459 7.98 -0.88 11.24
CA VAL A 459 8.31 0.45 11.78
C VAL A 459 7.29 0.91 12.84
N ALA A 460 6.08 0.34 12.82
CA ALA A 460 5.00 0.54 13.78
C ALA A 460 5.05 -0.35 15.05
N GLY A 461 6.05 -1.21 15.22
CA GLY A 461 6.20 -2.08 16.40
C GLY A 461 5.21 -3.26 16.46
N MET A 462 4.66 -3.69 15.32
CA MET A 462 3.86 -4.92 15.22
C MET A 462 4.75 -6.13 14.99
N GLU A 463 4.49 -7.24 15.69
CA GLU A 463 5.22 -8.49 15.56
C GLU A 463 4.93 -9.12 14.17
N LEU A 464 5.85 -8.94 13.23
CA LEU A 464 5.89 -9.65 11.94
C LEU A 464 6.41 -11.06 12.19
N VAL A 465 5.51 -11.98 12.56
CA VAL A 465 5.83 -13.42 12.56
C VAL A 465 5.76 -13.94 11.12
N VAL A 466 6.78 -13.61 10.32
CA VAL A 466 7.05 -14.34 9.08
C VAL A 466 8.03 -15.47 9.40
N GLY A 467 7.50 -16.68 9.59
CA GLY A 467 8.24 -17.92 9.41
C GLY A 467 8.75 -18.61 10.68
N ALA A 468 7.92 -19.52 11.20
CA ALA A 468 8.40 -20.79 11.77
C ALA A 468 7.47 -21.98 11.47
N ALA A 469 6.31 -21.76 10.83
CA ALA A 469 5.40 -22.83 10.38
C ALA A 469 5.25 -22.91 8.84
N SER A 470 5.92 -22.06 8.07
CA SER A 470 5.70 -21.95 6.61
C SER A 470 6.46 -22.99 5.77
N ASP A 471 7.50 -23.63 6.31
CA ASP A 471 8.36 -24.52 5.51
C ASP A 471 7.95 -26.00 5.58
N ASP A 472 7.37 -26.47 6.69
CA ASP A 472 6.99 -27.88 6.85
C ASP A 472 5.51 -28.18 6.53
N ALA A 473 4.61 -27.19 6.52
CA ALA A 473 3.18 -27.40 6.23
C ALA A 473 2.81 -27.21 4.74
N ARG A 474 3.74 -26.77 3.87
CA ARG A 474 3.45 -26.45 2.46
C ARG A 474 3.96 -27.49 1.45
N SER A 475 4.57 -28.59 1.90
CA SER A 475 5.18 -29.62 1.01
C SER A 475 4.40 -30.93 0.89
N LEU A 476 3.22 -31.05 1.51
CA LEU A 476 2.34 -32.21 1.37
C LEU A 476 0.95 -31.72 0.92
N ARG A 477 0.76 -31.52 -0.38
CA ARG A 477 -0.49 -31.02 -0.97
C ARG A 477 -0.97 -31.87 -2.14
N ASP A 478 -1.18 -33.15 -1.85
CA ASP A 478 -2.16 -33.98 -2.56
C ASP A 478 -3.02 -34.64 -1.47
N GLU A 479 -4.34 -34.40 -1.53
CA GLU A 479 -5.39 -34.97 -0.66
C GLU A 479 -5.38 -34.53 0.82
N VAL A 480 -5.91 -33.33 1.13
CA VAL A 480 -6.45 -33.04 2.47
C VAL A 480 -7.85 -32.46 2.34
N GLN A 481 -8.81 -33.20 2.88
CA GLN A 481 -10.22 -32.86 3.00
C GLN A 481 -10.34 -31.81 4.12
N THR A 482 -10.80 -30.59 3.83
CA THR A 482 -11.12 -29.60 4.86
C THR A 482 -12.34 -30.11 5.62
N ASP A 483 -12.14 -30.69 6.81
CA ASP A 483 -13.23 -31.13 7.67
C ASP A 483 -13.86 -29.91 8.37
N VAL A 484 -14.43 -28.99 7.58
CA VAL A 484 -15.24 -27.85 8.01
C VAL A 484 -16.64 -28.34 8.42
N SER A 485 -16.78 -29.59 8.84
CA SER A 485 -18.07 -30.24 8.99
C SER A 485 -18.54 -30.22 10.45
N ARG A 486 -19.70 -29.57 10.63
CA ARG A 486 -20.59 -29.56 11.80
C ARG A 486 -20.36 -28.47 12.87
N GLU A 487 -19.17 -28.23 13.41
CA GLU A 487 -18.98 -27.15 14.41
C GLU A 487 -18.97 -25.74 13.79
N THR A 488 -18.35 -25.59 12.61
CA THR A 488 -18.36 -24.33 11.84
C THR A 488 -19.71 -24.05 11.19
N SER A 489 -20.56 -25.07 10.99
CA SER A 489 -21.93 -24.91 10.48
C SER A 489 -22.79 -24.01 11.36
N GLU A 490 -22.60 -24.05 12.69
CA GLU A 490 -23.34 -23.20 13.64
C GLU A 490 -22.83 -21.75 13.62
N ARG A 491 -21.63 -21.52 13.09
CA ARG A 491 -21.00 -20.21 12.96
C ARG A 491 -21.16 -19.60 11.57
N ARG A 492 -21.76 -20.29 10.61
CA ARG A 492 -22.01 -19.72 9.28
C ARG A 492 -23.13 -18.66 9.32
N PRO A 493 -23.11 -17.65 8.43
CA PRO A 493 -22.11 -17.43 7.37
C PRO A 493 -20.75 -16.93 7.90
N LEU A 494 -19.67 -17.30 7.23
CA LEU A 494 -18.36 -16.66 7.36
C LEU A 494 -18.20 -15.62 6.26
N ILE A 495 -18.00 -14.35 6.64
CA ILE A 495 -17.93 -13.23 5.70
C ILE A 495 -16.59 -12.53 5.89
N LEU A 496 -15.79 -12.48 4.81
CA LEU A 496 -14.59 -11.65 4.75
C LEU A 496 -14.98 -10.24 4.34
N ALA A 497 -14.54 -9.22 5.08
CA ALA A 497 -14.67 -7.82 4.73
C ALA A 497 -13.31 -7.17 4.52
N ILE A 498 -13.24 -6.23 3.59
CA ILE A 498 -12.02 -5.48 3.25
C ILE A 498 -12.30 -3.97 3.38
N GLU A 499 -11.38 -3.26 4.03
CA GLU A 499 -11.40 -1.80 4.18
C GLU A 499 -10.11 -1.21 3.56
N SER A 500 -10.28 -0.27 2.62
CA SER A 500 -9.18 0.37 1.89
C SER A 500 -9.58 1.77 1.39
N SER A 501 -10.36 2.52 2.17
CA SER A 501 -10.91 3.82 1.78
C SER A 501 -9.93 4.98 1.92
N CYS A 502 -8.95 4.89 2.82
CA CYS A 502 -7.99 5.95 3.11
C CYS A 502 -6.54 5.45 3.22
N ASP A 503 -5.98 5.32 4.43
CA ASP A 503 -4.58 4.95 4.69
C ASP A 503 -4.40 3.67 5.51
N GLU A 504 -5.49 2.96 5.81
CA GLU A 504 -5.49 1.62 6.38
C GLU A 504 -5.89 0.57 5.34
N THR A 505 -5.11 -0.50 5.22
CA THR A 505 -5.52 -1.72 4.51
C THR A 505 -5.92 -2.74 5.55
N ALA A 506 -7.19 -3.10 5.62
CA ALA A 506 -7.67 -4.02 6.64
C ALA A 506 -8.53 -5.14 6.07
N ALA A 507 -8.51 -6.29 6.74
CA ALA A 507 -9.39 -7.41 6.47
C ALA A 507 -9.90 -8.03 7.77
N ALA A 508 -11.17 -8.42 7.79
CA ALA A 508 -11.79 -9.06 8.95
C ALA A 508 -12.74 -10.18 8.52
N ILE A 509 -12.84 -11.22 9.34
CA ILE A 509 -13.80 -12.31 9.15
C ILE A 509 -14.81 -12.28 10.29
N VAL A 510 -16.10 -12.19 9.95
CA VAL A 510 -17.21 -12.28 10.90
C VAL A 510 -17.99 -13.57 10.70
N ASP A 511 -18.52 -14.11 11.79
CA ASP A 511 -19.40 -15.28 11.79
C ASP A 511 -20.89 -14.90 11.83
N GLY A 512 -21.77 -15.89 11.67
CA GLY A 512 -23.22 -15.70 11.64
C GLY A 512 -23.84 -15.19 12.94
N ASN A 513 -23.10 -15.25 14.06
CA ASN A 513 -23.51 -14.70 15.34
C ASN A 513 -23.08 -13.23 15.52
N GLY A 514 -22.37 -12.65 14.54
CA GLY A 514 -21.78 -11.33 14.64
C GLY A 514 -20.46 -11.30 15.42
N THR A 515 -19.82 -12.45 15.62
CA THR A 515 -18.51 -12.52 16.28
C THR A 515 -17.40 -12.27 15.25
N LEU A 516 -16.53 -11.31 15.53
CA LEU A 516 -15.31 -11.11 14.76
C LEU A 516 -14.31 -12.22 15.10
N ILE A 517 -14.03 -13.07 14.11
CA ILE A 517 -13.12 -14.22 14.20
C ILE A 517 -11.67 -13.77 13.94
N ALA A 518 -11.49 -12.80 13.06
CA ALA A 518 -10.22 -12.15 12.77
C ALA A 518 -10.46 -10.68 12.40
N ASP A 519 -9.51 -9.81 12.72
CA ASP A 519 -9.48 -8.39 12.35
C ASP A 519 -8.02 -7.93 12.26
N VAL A 520 -7.54 -7.70 11.04
CA VAL A 520 -6.15 -7.42 10.71
C VAL A 520 -6.07 -6.06 10.02
N VAL A 521 -5.12 -5.23 10.43
CA VAL A 521 -4.95 -3.87 9.89
C VAL A 521 -3.46 -3.61 9.59
N ALA A 522 -3.16 -3.27 8.33
CA ALA A 522 -1.88 -2.71 7.92
C ALA A 522 -2.03 -1.20 7.70
N SER A 523 -1.51 -0.40 8.64
CA SER A 523 -1.59 1.06 8.62
C SER A 523 -0.46 1.68 7.80
N GLN A 524 -0.76 2.75 7.05
CA GLN A 524 0.22 3.46 6.24
C GLN A 524 0.68 4.78 6.87
N ILE A 525 0.36 5.04 8.13
CA ILE A 525 0.64 6.31 8.81
C ILE A 525 2.10 6.75 8.65
N ASP A 526 3.06 5.81 8.78
CA ASP A 526 4.49 6.10 8.68
C ASP A 526 4.93 6.55 7.26
N PHE A 527 4.24 6.06 6.22
CA PHE A 527 4.49 6.51 4.85
C PHE A 527 3.99 7.93 4.62
N HIS A 528 2.89 8.31 5.27
CA HIS A 528 2.24 9.63 5.10
C HIS A 528 2.77 10.70 6.07
N ALA A 529 3.35 10.30 7.20
CA ALA A 529 3.87 11.19 8.23
C ALA A 529 4.87 12.20 7.68
N ARG A 530 5.75 11.78 6.75
CA ARG A 530 6.76 12.65 6.10
C ARG A 530 6.15 13.79 5.27
N PHE A 531 4.92 13.62 4.78
CA PHE A 531 4.18 14.63 4.00
C PHE A 531 3.26 15.48 4.90
N GLY A 532 3.08 15.09 6.17
CA GLY A 532 2.21 15.73 7.12
C GLY A 532 0.73 15.62 6.72
N GLY A 533 0.33 14.46 6.22
CA GLY A 533 -1.03 14.12 5.78
C GLY A 533 -1.04 13.05 4.69
N VAL A 534 -2.18 12.40 4.48
CA VAL A 534 -2.35 11.31 3.50
C VAL A 534 -2.10 11.82 2.07
N VAL A 535 -1.22 11.12 1.34
CA VAL A 535 -0.98 11.33 -0.10
C VAL A 535 -1.77 10.29 -0.89
N PRO A 536 -2.83 10.65 -1.63
CA PRO A 536 -3.74 9.67 -2.24
C PRO A 536 -3.07 8.67 -3.19
N GLU A 537 -2.07 9.14 -3.94
CA GLU A 537 -1.33 8.32 -4.90
C GLU A 537 -0.45 7.26 -4.20
N ILE A 538 0.19 7.62 -3.08
CA ILE A 538 0.97 6.67 -2.28
C ILE A 538 0.02 5.69 -1.59
N ALA A 539 -1.10 6.18 -1.07
CA ALA A 539 -2.06 5.33 -0.36
C ALA A 539 -2.58 4.20 -1.26
N SER A 540 -2.95 4.55 -2.49
CA SER A 540 -3.37 3.58 -3.51
C SER A 540 -2.31 2.52 -3.81
N ARG A 541 -1.01 2.88 -3.81
CA ARG A 541 0.09 1.93 -4.05
C ARG A 541 0.27 0.97 -2.88
N LYS A 542 0.22 1.50 -1.65
CA LYS A 542 0.35 0.71 -0.44
C LYS A 542 -0.78 -0.27 -0.22
N HIS A 543 -2.02 0.05 -0.62
CA HIS A 543 -3.09 -0.95 -0.65
C HIS A 543 -2.78 -2.12 -1.59
N ILE A 544 -2.27 -1.86 -2.81
CA ILE A 544 -1.91 -2.93 -3.77
C ILE A 544 -0.81 -3.84 -3.22
N GLU A 545 0.16 -3.26 -2.51
CA GLU A 545 1.25 -3.99 -1.85
C GLU A 545 0.74 -4.87 -0.70
N ALA A 546 -0.15 -4.35 0.14
CA ALA A 546 -0.56 -5.00 1.39
C ALA A 546 -1.75 -5.96 1.27
N ILE A 547 -2.67 -5.73 0.32
CA ILE A 547 -4.02 -6.35 0.35
C ILE A 547 -4.03 -7.88 0.38
N CYS A 548 -3.14 -8.56 -0.36
CA CYS A 548 -3.03 -10.03 -0.32
C CYS A 548 -2.54 -10.49 1.06
N GLY A 549 -1.43 -9.93 1.56
CA GLY A 549 -0.84 -10.34 2.84
C GLY A 549 -1.77 -10.10 4.02
N VAL A 550 -2.51 -8.99 4.01
CA VAL A 550 -3.55 -8.69 5.02
C VAL A 550 -4.68 -9.72 4.98
N CYS A 551 -5.11 -10.15 3.80
CA CYS A 551 -6.12 -11.21 3.69
C CYS A 551 -5.56 -12.57 4.15
N ASP A 552 -4.34 -12.92 3.75
CA ASP A 552 -3.68 -14.18 4.13
C ASP A 552 -3.53 -14.28 5.65
N GLU A 553 -3.05 -13.22 6.30
CA GLU A 553 -2.97 -13.16 7.76
C GLU A 553 -4.36 -13.26 8.40
N CYS A 554 -5.38 -12.62 7.82
CA CYS A 554 -6.76 -12.71 8.32
C CYS A 554 -7.30 -14.16 8.23
N PHE A 555 -7.00 -14.89 7.15
CA PHE A 555 -7.32 -16.32 7.04
C PHE A 555 -6.57 -17.17 8.07
N ASP A 556 -5.27 -16.92 8.30
CA ASP A 556 -4.46 -17.66 9.26
C ASP A 556 -4.94 -17.44 10.71
N VAL A 557 -5.22 -16.17 11.08
CA VAL A 557 -5.81 -15.82 12.38
C VAL A 557 -7.17 -16.49 12.55
N ALA A 558 -8.01 -16.46 11.51
CA ALA A 558 -9.34 -17.08 11.58
C ALA A 558 -9.28 -18.60 11.66
N ALA A 559 -8.38 -19.25 10.92
CA ALA A 559 -8.18 -20.70 10.97
C ALA A 559 -7.77 -21.13 12.39
N SER A 560 -6.83 -20.42 13.01
CA SER A 560 -6.41 -20.63 14.40
C SER A 560 -7.57 -20.46 15.39
N ALA A 561 -8.36 -19.39 15.26
CA ALA A 561 -9.51 -19.13 16.12
C ALA A 561 -10.64 -20.17 15.97
N LEU A 562 -10.78 -20.77 14.79
CA LEU A 562 -11.74 -21.83 14.48
C LEU A 562 -11.21 -23.23 14.81
N GLY A 563 -9.93 -23.38 15.17
CA GLY A 563 -9.31 -24.67 15.46
C GLY A 563 -9.16 -25.57 14.22
N ILE A 564 -9.08 -24.99 13.02
CA ILE A 564 -8.88 -25.72 11.76
C ILE A 564 -7.48 -25.47 11.20
N GLU A 565 -6.97 -26.40 10.39
CA GLU A 565 -5.62 -26.30 9.84
C GLU A 565 -5.47 -25.15 8.83
N ARG A 566 -6.52 -24.91 8.02
CA ARG A 566 -6.50 -23.90 6.98
C ARG A 566 -7.92 -23.43 6.67
N LEU A 567 -8.09 -22.12 6.56
CA LEU A 567 -9.27 -21.48 6.00
C LEU A 567 -8.91 -20.94 4.62
N THR A 568 -9.78 -21.13 3.63
CA THR A 568 -9.57 -20.68 2.25
C THR A 568 -10.71 -19.80 1.77
N TRP A 569 -10.51 -19.13 0.65
CA TRP A 569 -11.53 -18.32 -0.02
C TRP A 569 -12.83 -19.10 -0.30
N ARG A 570 -12.75 -20.40 -0.58
CA ARG A 570 -13.92 -21.26 -0.87
C ARG A 570 -14.73 -21.65 0.36
N ASP A 571 -14.16 -21.49 1.56
CA ASP A 571 -14.83 -21.82 2.81
C ASP A 571 -15.78 -20.69 3.26
N LEU A 572 -15.60 -19.48 2.72
CA LEU A 572 -16.41 -18.29 2.99
C LEU A 572 -17.81 -18.39 2.34
N ASP A 573 -18.74 -17.59 2.84
CA ASP A 573 -20.11 -17.49 2.34
C ASP A 573 -20.36 -16.18 1.58
N SER A 574 -19.55 -15.14 1.80
CA SER A 574 -19.57 -13.87 1.04
C SER A 574 -18.28 -13.07 1.22
N ILE A 575 -18.03 -12.16 0.28
CA ILE A 575 -16.92 -11.21 0.35
C ILE A 575 -17.48 -9.78 0.30
N ALA A 576 -17.08 -8.96 1.25
CA ALA A 576 -17.51 -7.58 1.39
C ALA A 576 -16.34 -6.61 1.24
N VAL A 577 -16.64 -5.39 0.80
CA VAL A 577 -15.64 -4.33 0.70
C VAL A 577 -16.26 -2.95 0.88
N THR A 578 -15.49 -2.04 1.45
CA THR A 578 -15.82 -0.62 1.44
C THR A 578 -15.79 -0.07 0.01
N TYR A 579 -16.94 0.37 -0.51
CA TYR A 579 -17.03 0.94 -1.86
C TYR A 579 -17.07 2.48 -1.86
N ALA A 580 -17.50 3.09 -0.75
CA ALA A 580 -17.67 4.54 -0.61
C ALA A 580 -17.94 4.95 0.86
N PRO A 581 -17.85 6.24 1.21
CA PRO A 581 -17.00 7.25 0.57
C PRO A 581 -15.51 7.00 0.87
N GLY A 582 -14.61 7.73 0.21
CA GLY A 582 -13.17 7.59 0.42
C GLY A 582 -12.32 8.12 -0.73
N LEU A 583 -11.01 7.91 -0.64
CA LEU A 583 -10.07 8.23 -1.72
C LEU A 583 -10.32 7.26 -2.89
N VAL A 584 -10.82 7.78 -4.01
CA VAL A 584 -11.21 6.93 -5.16
C VAL A 584 -10.08 6.00 -5.64
N GLY A 585 -8.82 6.46 -5.60
CA GLY A 585 -7.66 5.63 -5.96
C GLY A 585 -7.45 4.45 -5.02
N ALA A 586 -7.73 4.62 -3.73
CA ALA A 586 -7.62 3.59 -2.69
C ALA A 586 -8.82 2.63 -2.76
N LEU A 587 -10.04 3.17 -2.82
CA LEU A 587 -11.28 2.39 -2.92
C LEU A 587 -11.27 1.44 -4.13
N VAL A 588 -10.80 1.92 -5.28
CA VAL A 588 -10.73 1.09 -6.50
C VAL A 588 -9.87 -0.16 -6.30
N VAL A 589 -8.82 -0.10 -5.47
CA VAL A 589 -7.97 -1.26 -5.17
C VAL A 589 -8.77 -2.33 -4.44
N GLY A 590 -9.40 -1.97 -3.32
CA GLY A 590 -10.24 -2.90 -2.55
C GLY A 590 -11.38 -3.45 -3.40
N VAL A 591 -12.13 -2.58 -4.08
CA VAL A 591 -13.28 -2.97 -4.90
C VAL A 591 -12.88 -3.93 -6.03
N ALA A 592 -11.78 -3.64 -6.76
CA ALA A 592 -11.31 -4.50 -7.84
C ALA A 592 -10.83 -5.86 -7.32
N PHE A 593 -10.07 -5.87 -6.21
CA PHE A 593 -9.59 -7.09 -5.58
C PHE A 593 -10.74 -7.97 -5.05
N ALA A 594 -11.65 -7.38 -4.28
CA ALA A 594 -12.78 -8.09 -3.69
C ALA A 594 -13.72 -8.67 -4.75
N LYS A 595 -13.99 -7.93 -5.84
CA LYS A 595 -14.76 -8.46 -6.97
C LYS A 595 -14.04 -9.62 -7.67
N GLY A 596 -12.73 -9.49 -7.90
CA GLY A 596 -11.92 -10.56 -8.48
C GLY A 596 -11.98 -11.84 -7.65
N ALA A 597 -11.84 -11.71 -6.33
CA ALA A 597 -11.92 -12.83 -5.40
C ALA A 597 -13.32 -13.44 -5.32
N ALA A 598 -14.38 -12.62 -5.24
CA ALA A 598 -15.77 -13.07 -5.22
C ALA A 598 -16.14 -13.82 -6.51
N TRP A 599 -15.75 -13.28 -7.67
CA TRP A 599 -15.97 -13.95 -8.94
C TRP A 599 -15.24 -15.28 -9.04
N ALA A 600 -13.96 -15.33 -8.63
CA ALA A 600 -13.14 -16.53 -8.66
C ALA A 600 -13.65 -17.63 -7.70
N ALA A 601 -14.05 -17.26 -6.49
CA ALA A 601 -14.59 -18.19 -5.51
C ALA A 601 -16.06 -18.57 -5.78
N GLY A 602 -16.76 -17.87 -6.68
CA GLY A 602 -18.18 -18.07 -6.95
C GLY A 602 -19.08 -17.60 -5.80
N LEU A 603 -18.64 -16.57 -5.06
CA LEU A 603 -19.32 -16.07 -3.86
C LEU A 603 -20.07 -14.76 -4.12
N PRO A 604 -21.12 -14.47 -3.34
CA PRO A 604 -21.76 -13.16 -3.34
C PRO A 604 -20.80 -12.04 -2.96
N PHE A 605 -20.98 -10.88 -3.61
CA PHE A 605 -20.19 -9.67 -3.40
C PHE A 605 -21.04 -8.60 -2.72
N ILE A 606 -20.52 -7.99 -1.65
CA ILE A 606 -21.22 -6.96 -0.86
C ILE A 606 -20.41 -5.66 -0.88
N GLY A 607 -21.00 -4.58 -1.36
CA GLY A 607 -20.49 -3.23 -1.11
C GLY A 607 -20.98 -2.73 0.25
N VAL A 608 -20.11 -2.06 1.00
CA VAL A 608 -20.44 -1.43 2.29
C VAL A 608 -20.08 0.05 2.27
N ASN A 609 -20.96 0.88 2.83
CA ASN A 609 -20.67 2.28 3.06
C ASN A 609 -19.78 2.43 4.32
N HIS A 610 -18.61 3.04 4.15
CA HIS A 610 -17.61 3.28 5.19
C HIS A 610 -18.19 3.98 6.43
N LEU A 611 -19.05 4.98 6.22
CA LEU A 611 -19.66 5.74 7.32
C LEU A 611 -20.63 4.86 8.12
N GLU A 612 -21.37 3.97 7.44
CA GLU A 612 -22.20 2.97 8.12
C GLU A 612 -21.35 2.00 8.95
N GLY A 613 -20.15 1.63 8.46
CA GLY A 613 -19.15 0.91 9.24
C GLY A 613 -18.88 1.59 10.59
N HIS A 614 -18.56 2.89 10.59
CA HIS A 614 -18.32 3.65 11.82
C HIS A 614 -19.52 3.72 12.78
N LEU A 615 -20.76 3.61 12.26
CA LEU A 615 -21.95 3.44 13.11
C LEU A 615 -21.95 2.06 13.79
N TYR A 616 -21.64 1.01 13.02
CA TYR A 616 -21.56 -0.37 13.50
C TYR A 616 -20.37 -0.66 14.43
N ALA A 617 -19.30 0.14 14.41
CA ALA A 617 -18.17 0.00 15.33
C ALA A 617 -18.61 -0.01 16.81
N ASN A 618 -19.74 0.63 17.14
CA ASN A 618 -20.33 0.60 18.47
C ASN A 618 -20.81 -0.81 18.90
N LYS A 619 -21.23 -1.68 17.96
CA LYS A 619 -21.61 -3.08 18.26
C LYS A 619 -20.44 -3.92 18.73
N ILE A 620 -19.19 -3.56 18.39
CA ILE A 620 -17.99 -4.28 18.84
C ILE A 620 -17.81 -4.13 20.35
N GLY A 621 -18.01 -2.91 20.88
CA GLY A 621 -17.91 -2.62 22.31
C GLY A 621 -19.19 -2.90 23.10
N ALA A 622 -20.35 -2.80 22.44
CA ALA A 622 -21.66 -3.01 23.04
C ALA A 622 -22.55 -3.87 22.11
N PRO A 623 -22.42 -5.21 22.15
CA PRO A 623 -23.17 -6.11 21.26
C PRO A 623 -24.70 -6.01 21.40
N ASP A 624 -25.20 -5.54 22.55
CA ASP A 624 -26.62 -5.32 22.81
C ASP A 624 -27.15 -3.99 22.24
N PHE A 625 -26.29 -3.16 21.64
CA PHE A 625 -26.66 -1.86 21.08
C PHE A 625 -27.68 -2.00 19.94
N GLN A 626 -28.76 -1.22 20.01
CA GLN A 626 -29.81 -1.16 19.00
C GLN A 626 -30.28 0.29 18.76
N PRO A 627 -30.65 0.64 17.52
CA PRO A 627 -31.39 1.88 17.22
C PRO A 627 -32.77 1.89 17.90
N PRO A 628 -33.41 3.06 18.09
CA PRO A 628 -33.01 4.38 17.57
C PRO A 628 -31.93 5.08 18.41
N ALA A 629 -31.01 5.78 17.74
CA ALA A 629 -29.92 6.53 18.38
C ALA A 629 -29.56 7.80 17.60
N VAL A 630 -28.94 8.76 18.28
CA VAL A 630 -28.21 9.86 17.63
C VAL A 630 -26.72 9.53 17.64
N VAL A 631 -26.05 9.66 16.50
CA VAL A 631 -24.63 9.34 16.34
C VAL A 631 -23.86 10.59 15.97
N SER A 632 -22.85 10.92 16.76
CA SER A 632 -21.81 11.88 16.39
C SER A 632 -20.68 11.13 15.67
N LEU A 633 -20.64 11.20 14.35
CA LEU A 633 -19.57 10.60 13.54
C LEU A 633 -18.50 11.66 13.27
N VAL A 634 -17.30 11.45 13.82
CA VAL A 634 -16.20 12.41 13.78
C VAL A 634 -14.90 11.68 13.41
N SER A 635 -14.51 11.77 12.14
CA SER A 635 -13.29 11.14 11.59
C SER A 635 -12.33 12.17 10.99
N GLY A 636 -11.28 11.69 10.32
CA GLY A 636 -10.34 12.52 9.55
C GLY A 636 -11.06 13.42 8.54
N GLY A 637 -11.93 12.82 7.72
CA GLY A 637 -12.62 13.50 6.62
C GLY A 637 -14.11 13.78 6.85
N ASN A 638 -14.70 13.37 7.98
CA ASN A 638 -16.14 13.52 8.22
C ASN A 638 -16.45 14.09 9.60
N THR A 639 -17.42 15.00 9.67
CA THR A 639 -18.04 15.47 10.91
C THR A 639 -19.55 15.54 10.69
N LEU A 640 -20.30 14.59 11.24
CA LEU A 640 -21.73 14.41 11.04
C LEU A 640 -22.46 14.20 12.37
N LEU A 641 -23.70 14.68 12.44
CA LEU A 641 -24.70 14.23 13.40
C LEU A 641 -25.79 13.50 12.63
N VAL A 642 -25.98 12.23 12.98
CA VAL A 642 -26.88 11.32 12.26
C VAL A 642 -27.95 10.81 13.23
N HIS A 643 -29.21 10.88 12.83
CA HIS A 643 -30.28 10.17 13.49
C HIS A 643 -30.41 8.80 12.85
N MET A 644 -29.99 7.77 13.58
CA MET A 644 -30.17 6.39 13.19
C MET A 644 -31.53 5.91 13.70
N LYS A 645 -32.53 5.87 12.81
CA LYS A 645 -33.89 5.40 13.11
C LYS A 645 -33.94 3.89 13.21
N GLY A 646 -33.16 3.22 12.37
CA GLY A 646 -33.02 1.77 12.28
C GLY A 646 -31.71 1.41 11.58
N TRP A 647 -31.36 0.12 11.57
CA TRP A 647 -30.25 -0.37 10.75
C TRP A 647 -30.59 -0.18 9.27
N GLY A 648 -29.75 0.57 8.53
CA GLY A 648 -30.01 0.97 7.16
C GLY A 648 -31.03 2.11 6.98
N ASP A 649 -31.49 2.77 8.05
CA ASP A 649 -32.39 3.94 8.00
C ASP A 649 -31.75 5.10 8.77
N TYR A 650 -31.07 5.97 8.02
CA TYR A 650 -30.25 7.07 8.52
C TYR A 650 -30.75 8.41 8.01
N GLU A 651 -30.71 9.42 8.88
CA GLU A 651 -30.98 10.81 8.53
C GLU A 651 -29.85 11.70 9.05
N THR A 652 -29.11 12.33 8.15
CA THR A 652 -28.06 13.28 8.50
C THR A 652 -28.71 14.59 8.96
N LEU A 653 -28.70 14.82 10.27
CA LEU A 653 -29.24 16.02 10.90
C LEU A 653 -28.35 17.25 10.67
N GLY A 654 -27.05 17.03 10.58
CA GLY A 654 -26.08 18.10 10.38
C GLY A 654 -24.70 17.58 9.97
N ALA A 655 -24.00 18.37 9.17
CA ALA A 655 -22.66 18.07 8.67
C ALA A 655 -21.77 19.32 8.76
N THR A 656 -20.44 19.13 8.72
CA THR A 656 -19.53 20.25 8.48
C THR A 656 -19.76 20.84 7.09
N ILE A 657 -19.66 22.17 6.98
CA ILE A 657 -19.71 22.89 5.70
C ILE A 657 -18.32 23.19 5.14
N ASP A 658 -17.26 22.89 5.92
CA ASP A 658 -15.86 23.13 5.55
C ASP A 658 -14.93 21.98 5.99
N ASP A 659 -13.94 22.22 6.85
CA ASP A 659 -13.01 21.21 7.34
C ASP A 659 -13.74 20.24 8.30
N ALA A 660 -13.41 18.94 8.21
CA ALA A 660 -13.76 17.99 9.25
C ALA A 660 -12.93 18.20 10.53
N VAL A 661 -13.36 17.61 11.65
CA VAL A 661 -12.64 17.77 12.92
C VAL A 661 -11.24 17.16 12.82
N GLY A 662 -11.11 15.93 12.33
CA GLY A 662 -9.79 15.30 12.22
C GLY A 662 -8.84 16.11 11.33
N GLU A 663 -9.31 16.56 10.17
CA GLU A 663 -8.56 17.45 9.28
C GLU A 663 -8.13 18.77 9.97
N ALA A 664 -9.01 19.38 10.78
CA ALA A 664 -8.65 20.57 11.54
C ALA A 664 -7.55 20.28 12.57
N PHE A 665 -7.59 19.13 13.24
CA PHE A 665 -6.52 18.67 14.14
C PHE A 665 -5.21 18.47 13.38
N ASP A 666 -5.21 17.81 12.22
CA ASP A 666 -4.01 17.59 11.41
C ASP A 666 -3.39 18.91 10.94
N LYS A 667 -4.20 19.86 10.47
CA LYS A 667 -3.73 21.17 10.03
C LYS A 667 -3.14 22.00 11.18
N VAL A 668 -3.76 21.96 12.36
CA VAL A 668 -3.23 22.65 13.56
C VAL A 668 -1.92 22.01 14.03
N ALA A 669 -1.85 20.68 14.06
CA ALA A 669 -0.63 19.95 14.41
C ALA A 669 0.51 20.30 13.44
N LYS A 670 0.23 20.35 12.14
CA LYS A 670 1.17 20.78 11.11
C LYS A 670 1.65 22.22 11.31
N ALA A 671 0.76 23.16 11.64
CA ALA A 671 1.13 24.56 11.89
C ALA A 671 2.03 24.73 13.13
N LEU A 672 1.86 23.87 14.13
CA LEU A 672 2.67 23.81 15.35
C LEU A 672 3.96 23.02 15.20
N GLY A 673 4.15 22.29 14.08
CA GLY A 673 5.32 21.42 13.88
C GLY A 673 5.25 20.11 14.67
N LEU A 674 4.04 19.65 15.00
CA LEU A 674 3.78 18.46 15.83
C LEU A 674 3.61 17.16 15.03
N GLY A 675 3.66 17.22 13.69
CA GLY A 675 3.64 16.05 12.82
C GLY A 675 2.24 15.53 12.50
N TYR A 676 2.18 14.28 12.06
CA TYR A 676 0.96 13.53 11.70
C TYR A 676 1.03 12.13 12.34
N PRO A 677 -0.09 11.55 12.83
CA PRO A 677 -1.45 12.09 12.85
C PRO A 677 -1.65 13.16 13.93
N GLY A 678 -2.35 14.24 13.60
CA GLY A 678 -2.50 15.42 14.46
C GLY A 678 -3.44 15.23 15.64
N GLY A 679 -4.47 14.38 15.49
CA GLY A 679 -5.44 14.06 16.55
C GLY A 679 -4.78 13.63 17.87
N PRO A 680 -4.04 12.50 17.89
CA PRO A 680 -3.38 11.99 19.09
C PRO A 680 -2.34 12.97 19.66
N VAL A 681 -1.56 13.63 18.80
CA VAL A 681 -0.49 14.53 19.24
C VAL A 681 -1.05 15.79 19.91
N ILE A 682 -2.05 16.43 19.30
CA ILE A 682 -2.74 17.58 19.93
C ILE A 682 -3.35 17.16 21.25
N SER A 683 -3.99 15.98 21.32
CA SER A 683 -4.61 15.53 22.56
C SER A 683 -3.61 15.34 23.70
N ARG A 684 -2.43 14.83 23.39
CA ARG A 684 -1.34 14.66 24.38
C ARG A 684 -0.79 15.99 24.88
N GLU A 685 -0.64 16.99 24.01
CA GLU A 685 -0.17 18.32 24.42
C GLU A 685 -1.27 19.11 25.13
N ALA A 686 -2.53 18.97 24.70
CA ALA A 686 -3.69 19.59 25.34
C ALA A 686 -3.84 19.19 26.81
N ALA A 687 -3.55 17.93 27.16
CA ALA A 687 -3.61 17.44 28.54
C ALA A 687 -2.65 18.17 29.51
N LYS A 688 -1.65 18.88 28.99
CA LYS A 688 -0.66 19.65 29.78
C LYS A 688 -1.00 21.14 29.86
N GLY A 689 -2.00 21.60 29.11
CA GLY A 689 -2.35 23.01 28.95
C GLY A 689 -3.60 23.43 29.72
N ASP A 690 -3.80 24.74 29.81
CA ASP A 690 -5.05 25.32 30.29
C ASP A 690 -6.02 25.52 29.10
N PRO A 691 -7.19 24.86 29.09
CA PRO A 691 -8.19 24.99 28.03
C PRO A 691 -8.84 26.38 27.94
N ASN A 692 -8.64 27.24 28.95
CA ASN A 692 -9.16 28.61 28.99
C ASN A 692 -8.09 29.68 28.70
N ALA A 693 -6.86 29.28 28.42
CA ALA A 693 -5.75 30.21 28.23
C ALA A 693 -5.94 31.14 27.02
N ILE A 694 -6.55 30.64 25.94
CA ILE A 694 -6.70 31.37 24.69
C ILE A 694 -8.16 31.33 24.23
N PRO A 695 -8.83 32.48 24.03
CA PRO A 695 -10.24 32.54 23.69
C PRO A 695 -10.47 32.29 22.18
N PHE A 696 -10.26 31.04 21.73
CA PHE A 696 -10.56 30.65 20.35
C PHE A 696 -12.08 30.64 20.06
N PRO A 697 -12.50 30.94 18.82
CA PRO A 697 -13.93 31.06 18.50
C PRO A 697 -14.65 29.71 18.48
N ARG A 698 -15.86 29.65 19.07
CA ARG A 698 -16.78 28.51 18.97
C ARG A 698 -17.74 28.73 17.80
N ALA A 699 -17.25 28.50 16.58
CA ALA A 699 -17.99 28.80 15.36
C ALA A 699 -19.33 28.03 15.29
N MET A 700 -20.36 28.69 14.78
CA MET A 700 -21.72 28.16 14.63
C MET A 700 -22.41 27.67 15.91
N MET A 701 -21.85 27.86 17.11
CA MET A 701 -22.45 27.38 18.37
C MET A 701 -23.88 27.89 18.59
N HIS A 702 -24.18 29.11 18.15
CA HIS A 702 -25.48 29.77 18.29
C HIS A 702 -26.26 29.93 16.97
N SER A 703 -25.91 29.16 15.93
CA SER A 703 -26.59 29.24 14.63
C SER A 703 -28.05 28.77 14.65
N GLY A 704 -28.46 27.98 15.65
CA GLY A 704 -29.78 27.37 15.74
C GLY A 704 -29.97 26.13 14.87
N ASP A 705 -29.03 25.82 13.98
CA ASP A 705 -28.99 24.60 13.17
C ASP A 705 -27.97 23.58 13.74
N LEU A 706 -27.86 22.41 13.11
CA LEU A 706 -26.94 21.34 13.52
C LEU A 706 -25.66 21.26 12.67
N ARG A 707 -25.36 22.30 11.88
CA ARG A 707 -24.17 22.36 11.01
C ARG A 707 -22.93 22.77 11.79
N PHE A 708 -21.76 22.33 11.29
CA PHE A 708 -20.44 22.62 11.85
C PHE A 708 -19.60 23.48 10.90
N SER A 709 -18.66 24.26 11.45
CA SER A 709 -17.62 24.98 10.69
C SER A 709 -16.36 25.09 11.54
N LEU A 710 -15.21 24.68 11.00
CA LEU A 710 -13.93 24.65 11.70
C LEU A 710 -12.84 25.47 11.00
N SER A 711 -13.04 25.87 9.73
CA SER A 711 -12.09 26.71 9.00
C SER A 711 -11.82 28.05 9.69
N GLY A 712 -12.85 28.66 10.31
CA GLY A 712 -12.69 29.89 11.09
C GLY A 712 -11.86 29.68 12.36
N LEU A 713 -12.05 28.55 13.04
CA LEU A 713 -11.28 28.16 14.23
C LEU A 713 -9.82 27.91 13.88
N LYS A 714 -9.55 27.11 12.84
CA LYS A 714 -8.20 26.89 12.30
C LYS A 714 -7.51 28.21 11.97
N THR A 715 -8.19 29.11 11.28
CA THR A 715 -7.62 30.42 10.90
C THR A 715 -7.26 31.23 12.15
N ALA A 716 -8.12 31.24 13.18
CA ALA A 716 -7.83 31.91 14.44
C ALA A 716 -6.58 31.34 15.14
N VAL A 717 -6.42 30.01 15.15
CA VAL A 717 -5.23 29.34 15.71
C VAL A 717 -3.96 29.72 14.93
N VAL A 718 -3.99 29.63 13.60
CA VAL A 718 -2.84 29.99 12.75
C VAL A 718 -2.47 31.47 12.89
N THR A 719 -3.46 32.36 12.94
CA THR A 719 -3.24 33.79 13.17
C THR A 719 -2.63 34.04 14.54
N TYR A 720 -3.10 33.36 15.59
CA TYR A 720 -2.50 33.45 16.92
C TYR A 720 -1.03 33.03 16.91
N ILE A 721 -0.72 31.86 16.33
CA ILE A 721 0.65 31.34 16.18
C ILE A 721 1.55 32.35 15.46
N ASN A 722 1.08 32.92 14.35
CA ASN A 722 1.85 33.88 13.56
C ASN A 722 2.08 35.19 14.31
N ASN A 723 1.10 35.68 15.06
CA ASN A 723 1.22 36.91 15.84
C ASN A 723 2.21 36.74 17.00
N GLU A 724 2.17 35.62 17.71
CA GLU A 724 3.14 35.32 18.77
C GLU A 724 4.57 35.23 18.22
N ARG A 725 4.75 34.51 17.10
CA ARG A 725 6.04 34.42 16.40
C ARG A 725 6.54 35.79 15.90
N ALA A 726 5.66 36.60 15.31
CA ALA A 726 6.01 37.94 14.84
C ALA A 726 6.39 38.88 15.99
N ALA A 727 5.81 38.67 17.17
CA ALA A 727 6.17 39.38 18.38
C ALA A 727 7.40 38.82 19.10
N GLY A 728 8.06 37.78 18.55
CA GLY A 728 9.24 37.14 19.13
C GLY A 728 8.97 36.37 20.42
N ARG A 729 7.71 36.01 20.70
CA ARG A 729 7.32 35.22 21.87
C ARG A 729 7.37 33.73 21.57
N GLU A 730 7.74 32.95 22.57
CA GLU A 730 7.70 31.50 22.51
C GLU A 730 6.24 31.00 22.54
N LEU A 731 5.93 29.99 21.72
CA LEU A 731 4.59 29.42 21.67
C LEU A 731 4.36 28.53 22.88
N ASN A 732 3.33 28.82 23.68
CA ASN A 732 2.85 27.87 24.66
C ASN A 732 1.98 26.81 23.96
N VAL A 733 2.65 25.81 23.36
CA VAL A 733 2.01 24.73 22.60
C VAL A 733 0.92 24.01 23.41
N PRO A 734 1.15 23.60 24.68
CA PRO A 734 0.10 23.00 25.50
C PRO A 734 -1.18 23.83 25.59
N ASN A 735 -1.07 25.14 25.88
CA ASN A 735 -2.23 26.02 25.99
C ASN A 735 -2.96 26.23 24.65
N ILE A 736 -2.22 26.31 23.55
CA ILE A 736 -2.80 26.38 22.20
C ILE A 736 -3.59 25.10 21.91
N CYS A 737 -3.00 23.93 22.13
CA CYS A 737 -3.65 22.64 21.93
C CYS A 737 -4.88 22.46 22.83
N ALA A 738 -4.79 22.80 24.12
CA ALA A 738 -5.89 22.70 25.08
C ALA A 738 -7.05 23.63 24.70
N SER A 739 -6.76 24.90 24.41
CA SER A 739 -7.78 25.89 24.06
C SER A 739 -8.45 25.57 22.71
N PHE A 740 -7.69 25.04 21.74
CA PHE A 740 -8.22 24.59 20.44
C PHE A 740 -9.12 23.36 20.61
N GLN A 741 -8.66 22.33 21.31
CA GLN A 741 -9.42 21.12 21.57
C GLN A 741 -10.73 21.45 22.30
N GLN A 742 -10.67 22.30 23.33
CA GLN A 742 -11.86 22.71 24.06
C GLN A 742 -12.87 23.42 23.16
N ALA A 743 -12.41 24.32 22.27
CA ALA A 743 -13.30 25.01 21.33
C ALA A 743 -14.02 24.04 20.38
N VAL A 744 -13.37 22.97 19.95
CA VAL A 744 -14.01 21.90 19.17
C VAL A 744 -15.03 21.14 20.01
N VAL A 745 -14.63 20.65 21.19
CA VAL A 745 -15.48 19.85 22.08
C VAL A 745 -16.75 20.61 22.48
N ASP A 746 -16.64 21.90 22.82
CA ASP A 746 -17.78 22.74 23.20
C ASP A 746 -18.86 22.78 22.12
N VAL A 747 -18.45 22.90 20.84
CA VAL A 747 -19.38 22.94 19.71
C VAL A 747 -19.98 21.54 19.49
N GLN A 748 -19.17 20.48 19.50
CA GLN A 748 -19.65 19.10 19.33
C GLN A 748 -20.73 18.74 20.35
N VAL A 749 -20.46 18.99 21.64
CA VAL A 749 -21.40 18.71 22.75
C VAL A 749 -22.67 19.53 22.61
N LYS A 750 -22.56 20.82 22.25
CA LYS A 750 -23.76 21.67 22.11
C LYS A 750 -24.68 21.20 20.99
N LYS A 751 -24.11 20.81 19.85
CA LYS A 751 -24.88 20.29 18.71
C LYS A 751 -25.48 18.91 19.02
N ALA A 752 -24.74 18.03 19.70
CA ALA A 752 -25.25 16.74 20.15
C ALA A 752 -26.45 16.86 21.11
N GLU A 753 -26.39 17.79 22.07
CA GLU A 753 -27.52 18.10 22.97
C GLU A 753 -28.76 18.50 22.18
N MET A 754 -28.62 19.44 21.24
CA MET A 754 -29.72 19.89 20.38
C MET A 754 -30.30 18.75 19.54
N ALA A 755 -29.47 17.87 19.00
CA ALA A 755 -29.91 16.72 18.22
C ALA A 755 -30.69 15.70 19.05
N LEU A 756 -30.24 15.42 20.28
CA LEU A 756 -30.96 14.55 21.23
C LEU A 756 -32.32 15.15 21.62
N GLU A 757 -32.39 16.46 21.85
CA GLU A 757 -33.64 17.17 22.13
C GLU A 757 -34.62 17.13 20.95
N GLN A 758 -34.13 17.33 19.72
CA GLN A 758 -34.96 17.33 18.51
C GLN A 758 -35.52 15.94 18.16
N THR A 759 -34.71 14.89 18.33
CA THR A 759 -35.09 13.52 17.95
C THR A 759 -35.81 12.76 19.06
N GLY A 760 -35.56 13.11 20.33
CA GLY A 760 -36.05 12.36 21.49
C GLY A 760 -35.37 11.00 21.68
N ALA A 761 -34.26 10.73 20.99
CA ALA A 761 -33.52 9.48 21.10
C ALA A 761 -33.01 9.25 22.53
N ARG A 762 -33.07 8.00 23.00
CA ARG A 762 -32.62 7.59 24.35
C ARG A 762 -31.22 7.00 24.36
N THR A 763 -30.57 6.98 23.21
CA THR A 763 -29.19 6.50 23.06
C THR A 763 -28.40 7.48 22.19
N PHE A 764 -27.19 7.78 22.62
CA PHE A 764 -26.21 8.58 21.91
C PHE A 764 -24.95 7.76 21.66
N CYS A 765 -24.37 7.90 20.48
CA CYS A 765 -23.20 7.14 20.05
C CYS A 765 -22.12 8.07 19.50
N LEU A 766 -20.88 7.64 19.64
CA LEU A 766 -19.72 8.28 19.02
C LEU A 766 -19.12 7.32 17.98
N GLY A 767 -18.67 7.83 16.84
CA GLY A 767 -17.97 7.04 15.81
C GLY A 767 -16.90 7.85 15.10
N GLY A 768 -16.04 7.20 14.33
CA GLY A 768 -14.91 7.82 13.62
C GLY A 768 -13.63 7.98 14.45
N GLY A 769 -12.49 8.21 13.80
CA GLY A 769 -11.18 8.23 14.46
C GLY A 769 -11.02 9.24 15.61
N VAL A 770 -11.73 10.37 15.57
CA VAL A 770 -11.70 11.38 16.65
C VAL A 770 -12.47 10.88 17.89
N ALA A 771 -13.24 9.80 17.77
CA ALA A 771 -13.84 9.11 18.91
C ALA A 771 -12.80 8.63 19.93
N ALA A 772 -11.53 8.47 19.55
CA ALA A 772 -10.45 8.12 20.47
C ALA A 772 -10.03 9.29 21.38
N ASN A 773 -10.54 10.50 21.16
CA ASN A 773 -10.17 11.67 21.94
C ASN A 773 -10.77 11.61 23.37
N PRO A 774 -9.94 11.60 24.43
CA PRO A 774 -10.43 11.46 25.80
C PRO A 774 -11.30 12.63 26.25
N ALA A 775 -10.92 13.87 25.93
CA ALA A 775 -11.71 15.05 26.31
C ALA A 775 -13.10 15.05 25.68
N LEU A 776 -13.22 14.58 24.43
CA LEU A 776 -14.51 14.42 23.76
C LEU A 776 -15.36 13.31 24.40
N ARG A 777 -14.75 12.16 24.75
CA ARG A 777 -15.44 11.07 25.47
C ARG A 777 -15.98 11.55 26.80
N ASP A 778 -15.14 12.17 27.63
CA ASP A 778 -15.51 12.69 28.96
C ASP A 778 -16.65 13.71 28.85
N ALA A 779 -16.60 14.59 27.85
CA ALA A 779 -17.63 15.61 27.66
C ALA A 779 -18.97 15.01 27.21
N TYR A 780 -18.95 13.95 26.40
CA TYR A 780 -20.16 13.23 26.03
C TYR A 780 -20.72 12.35 27.15
N GLU A 781 -19.86 11.78 28.00
CA GLU A 781 -20.30 11.10 29.23
C GLU A 781 -21.08 12.06 30.13
N GLN A 782 -20.52 13.23 30.42
CA GLN A 782 -21.19 14.26 31.23
C GLN A 782 -22.51 14.75 30.60
N LEU A 783 -22.54 14.91 29.27
CA LEU A 783 -23.76 15.27 28.55
C LEU A 783 -24.85 14.20 28.73
N CYS A 784 -24.50 12.93 28.50
CA CYS A 784 -25.43 11.82 28.53
C CYS A 784 -25.95 11.53 29.95
N GLU A 785 -25.09 11.64 30.96
CA GLU A 785 -25.49 11.57 32.37
C GLU A 785 -26.52 12.65 32.72
N ARG A 786 -26.25 13.90 32.31
CA ARG A 786 -27.14 15.05 32.57
C ARG A 786 -28.49 14.91 31.88
N LEU A 787 -28.53 14.33 30.67
CA LEU A 787 -29.77 14.12 29.91
C LEU A 787 -30.47 12.79 30.20
N HIS A 788 -29.88 11.93 31.03
CA HIS A 788 -30.34 10.55 31.26
C HIS A 788 -30.50 9.74 29.95
N VAL A 789 -29.49 9.85 29.08
CA VAL A 789 -29.39 9.15 27.79
C VAL A 789 -28.30 8.09 27.90
N ARG A 790 -28.51 6.90 27.31
CA ARG A 790 -27.47 5.86 27.23
C ARG A 790 -26.37 6.32 26.28
N LEU A 791 -25.13 6.40 26.75
CA LEU A 791 -23.97 6.58 25.88
C LEU A 791 -23.44 5.22 25.42
N THR A 792 -23.11 5.10 24.14
CA THR A 792 -22.35 3.97 23.59
C THR A 792 -21.09 4.50 22.92
N LEU A 793 -19.95 3.90 23.23
CA LEU A 793 -18.65 4.25 22.67
C LEU A 793 -18.01 3.01 22.06
N PRO A 794 -17.38 3.11 20.87
CA PRO A 794 -16.59 2.03 20.33
C PRO A 794 -15.33 1.84 21.20
N PRO A 795 -14.78 0.61 21.26
CA PRO A 795 -13.46 0.40 21.82
C PRO A 795 -12.43 1.21 21.03
N LEU A 796 -11.31 1.59 21.67
CA LEU A 796 -10.29 2.43 21.03
C LEU A 796 -9.73 1.80 19.75
N SER A 797 -9.59 0.48 19.73
CA SER A 797 -9.16 -0.29 18.56
C SER A 797 -10.12 -0.18 17.37
N ALA A 798 -11.41 0.10 17.60
CA ALA A 798 -12.42 0.23 16.56
C ALA A 798 -12.85 1.69 16.29
N CYS A 799 -12.11 2.68 16.82
CA CYS A 799 -12.36 4.09 16.49
C CYS A 799 -11.80 4.46 15.11
N GLY A 800 -10.60 3.95 14.79
CA GLY A 800 -9.97 4.14 13.47
C GLY A 800 -10.57 3.21 12.42
N ASP A 801 -10.09 3.35 11.19
CA ASP A 801 -10.56 2.55 10.07
C ASP A 801 -10.09 1.08 10.23
N ASN A 802 -11.05 0.16 10.19
CA ASN A 802 -10.85 -1.27 10.37
C ASN A 802 -11.88 -2.05 9.54
N ALA A 803 -11.58 -3.31 9.24
CA ALA A 803 -12.51 -4.13 8.47
C ALA A 803 -13.57 -4.80 9.36
N GLY A 804 -13.35 -4.92 10.67
CA GLY A 804 -14.34 -5.48 11.61
C GLY A 804 -15.67 -4.73 11.58
N MET A 805 -15.64 -3.40 11.53
CA MET A 805 -16.84 -2.58 11.42
C MET A 805 -17.58 -2.79 10.09
N ILE A 806 -16.85 -3.04 9.01
CA ILE A 806 -17.38 -3.33 7.68
C ILE A 806 -18.01 -4.73 7.63
N ALA A 807 -17.37 -5.70 8.29
CA ALA A 807 -17.85 -7.07 8.39
C ALA A 807 -19.22 -7.15 9.08
N LEU A 808 -19.43 -6.38 10.15
CA LEU A 808 -20.72 -6.34 10.86
C LEU A 808 -21.85 -5.76 10.00
N VAL A 809 -21.58 -4.75 9.16
CA VAL A 809 -22.56 -4.24 8.19
C VAL A 809 -22.83 -5.31 7.12
N ALA A 810 -21.77 -5.97 6.64
CA ALA A 810 -21.86 -7.00 5.63
C ALA A 810 -22.70 -8.19 6.08
N LEU A 811 -22.61 -8.59 7.35
CA LEU A 811 -23.46 -9.64 7.92
C LEU A 811 -24.94 -9.30 7.81
N ASP A 812 -25.32 -8.05 8.15
CA ASP A 812 -26.71 -7.61 8.01
C ASP A 812 -27.14 -7.56 6.54
N ARG A 813 -26.26 -7.15 5.62
CA ARG A 813 -26.54 -7.16 4.16
C ARG A 813 -26.68 -8.58 3.60
N HIS A 814 -25.83 -9.51 4.02
CA HIS A 814 -25.90 -10.92 3.65
C HIS A 814 -27.23 -11.53 4.09
N ASN A 815 -27.61 -11.32 5.35
CA ASN A 815 -28.88 -11.82 5.91
C ASN A 815 -30.11 -11.25 5.19
N GLN A 816 -29.99 -10.05 4.61
CA GLN A 816 -31.02 -9.41 3.80
C GLN A 816 -31.00 -9.85 2.32
N GLY A 817 -29.99 -10.62 1.88
CA GLY A 817 -29.77 -10.99 0.48
C GLY A 817 -29.40 -9.79 -0.41
N LYS A 818 -28.82 -8.73 0.16
CA LYS A 818 -28.41 -7.52 -0.57
C LYS A 818 -26.98 -7.66 -1.07
N PHE A 819 -26.85 -8.01 -2.34
CA PHE A 819 -25.56 -8.22 -3.01
C PHE A 819 -25.40 -7.26 -4.18
N PHE A 820 -24.17 -6.79 -4.39
CA PHE A 820 -23.78 -6.01 -5.55
C PHE A 820 -23.54 -6.93 -6.75
N THR A 821 -23.72 -6.40 -7.95
CA THR A 821 -23.26 -7.07 -9.18
C THR A 821 -21.78 -6.79 -9.39
N LEU A 822 -21.14 -7.55 -10.29
CA LEU A 822 -19.75 -7.33 -10.66
C LEU A 822 -19.52 -6.04 -11.47
N GLU A 823 -20.59 -5.34 -11.86
CA GLU A 823 -20.56 -4.03 -12.50
C GLU A 823 -20.43 -2.88 -11.50
N ALA A 824 -20.45 -3.16 -10.19
CA ALA A 824 -20.28 -2.14 -9.16
C ALA A 824 -18.93 -1.42 -9.25
N ASP A 825 -18.94 -0.13 -8.91
CA ASP A 825 -17.77 0.75 -8.93
C ASP A 825 -17.57 1.43 -7.57
N ALA A 826 -16.34 1.89 -7.35
CA ALA A 826 -16.01 2.73 -6.20
C ALA A 826 -16.61 4.13 -6.36
N GLN A 827 -17.09 4.72 -5.27
CA GLN A 827 -17.58 6.09 -5.26
C GLN A 827 -16.83 6.92 -4.23
N ALA A 828 -16.20 8.01 -4.67
CA ALA A 828 -15.48 8.91 -3.78
C ALA A 828 -16.42 9.53 -2.71
N HIS A 829 -17.69 9.71 -3.08
CA HIS A 829 -18.72 10.30 -2.26
C HIS A 829 -19.95 9.38 -2.29
N ALA A 830 -20.53 9.14 -1.12
CA ALA A 830 -21.83 8.53 -0.97
C ALA A 830 -22.47 9.10 0.30
N ASN A 831 -23.71 9.59 0.18
CA ASN A 831 -24.43 10.08 1.34
C ASN A 831 -24.90 8.88 2.18
N LEU A 832 -24.75 8.98 3.50
CA LEU A 832 -25.19 7.91 4.41
C LEU A 832 -26.72 7.69 4.36
N ASP A 833 -27.47 8.72 3.99
CA ASP A 833 -28.94 8.72 3.92
C ASP A 833 -29.46 8.05 2.63
N GLU A 834 -28.58 7.78 1.65
CA GLU A 834 -28.96 7.17 0.38
C GLU A 834 -28.91 5.63 0.50
N PRO A 835 -30.01 4.92 0.17
CA PRO A 835 -29.99 3.47 0.10
C PRO A 835 -29.04 2.97 -0.98
N TYR A 836 -28.36 1.86 -0.70
CA TYR A 836 -27.46 1.18 -1.63
C TYR A 836 -27.63 -0.34 -1.60
#